data_AF-A0A1I4P8Z0-F1
#
_entry.id   AF-A0A1I4P8Z0-F1
#
_cell.length_a   1.000
_cell.length_b   1.000
_cell.length_c   1.000
_cell.angle_alpha   90.00
_cell.angle_beta   90.00
_cell.angle_gamma   90.00
#
_symmetry.space_group_name_H-M   'P 1'
#
loop_
_entity.id
_entity.type
_entity.pdbx_description
1 polymer ?
#
loop_
_entity_poly.entity_id
_entity_poly.type
_entity_poly.pdbx_seq_one_letter_code
_entity_poly.pdbx_strand_id
1 'polypeptide(L)'
;MINDFIEIEQTLHGYFNGHHMLASSVQLSSRSEKTMDVLSDLSGPEMNKDFVEYITGYPLQDDQYYVIAKTWYATEMKRPGCVWTHSLLIKLEDLKRVQFCKHFLDLFIRPTVEFDKYLYSNKLKLDLSNTNSDINNLSRFKLEFLIWSIFNHNEAVLISANTSLDYTTEIIFLWKIYSDVFCNKFSFCTGSLANRKIRDKLFDLQFVPYPLAKSISRTARNSIVLENPKNKYPLWVEEITNKILSQGNKEFEDFITIFGLEYNQKKYFKKFAELYIDITRGFDKLNALFLSIDQNFDEYDSNIIKNVTVNILINNINIGWFGNKEFSDLFIELCTETNIVNLNFDIMKLYSNIEKIWLEDKIVIQKIFKKLINNNTNELGQYFINFCASLITPSMLPEFTNLDIRTCNILISINYELALCIDLWHQTEEFQLRIIDCLKNKEISYELSVKLINIILNNSEVELYDQLYELFNNRALHGLFGWSIKTDYNNKQKIKFWLCKKHPYEYIKLLSEAQIPFDPEFLLLLISVLDPYSKTVLQFGKKPWEFSLNQIDLNEIEDYYKSKIVHFFLPIILLTDDKFSVDIVNFIFKYAYNKLYKQEFDNVQWAKLEPFLPQLTWYNNWDKCKRLKKALKAKGY
;
A
#
# COMPACT_ATOMS: atom_id res chain seq x y z
N MET A 1 9.05 24.17 -31.05
CA MET A 1 9.50 23.36 -32.20
C MET A 1 10.87 22.83 -31.84
N ILE A 2 11.02 21.52 -31.66
CA ILE A 2 12.33 20.90 -31.44
C ILE A 2 13.00 20.90 -32.82
N ASN A 3 14.20 21.47 -32.96
CA ASN A 3 14.92 21.45 -34.23
C ASN A 3 15.22 20.00 -34.63
N ASP A 4 14.93 19.64 -35.88
CA ASP A 4 15.19 18.32 -36.48
C ASP A 4 16.69 18.04 -36.73
N PHE A 5 17.58 18.90 -36.23
CA PHE A 5 19.02 18.74 -36.34
C PHE A 5 19.73 19.18 -35.05
N ILE A 6 20.95 18.67 -34.85
CA ILE A 6 21.92 19.20 -33.88
C ILE A 6 23.08 19.86 -34.62
N GLU A 7 23.63 20.92 -34.02
CA GLU A 7 24.86 21.54 -34.51
C GLU A 7 26.06 20.88 -33.83
N ILE A 8 27.03 20.45 -34.64
CA ILE A 8 28.29 19.86 -34.18
C ILE A 8 29.40 20.85 -34.51
N GLU A 9 30.16 21.23 -33.48
CA GLU A 9 31.35 22.04 -33.66
C GLU A 9 32.50 21.14 -34.15
N GLN A 10 33.46 21.69 -34.89
CA GLN A 10 34.59 20.91 -35.40
C GLN A 10 35.90 21.67 -35.33
N THR A 11 36.99 20.92 -35.27
CA THR A 11 38.36 21.45 -35.33
C THR A 11 39.25 20.57 -36.20
N LEU A 12 40.23 21.19 -36.84
CA LEU A 12 41.30 20.48 -37.54
C LEU A 12 42.64 20.79 -36.88
N HIS A 13 43.39 19.74 -36.53
CA HIS A 13 44.75 19.82 -36.03
C HIS A 13 45.72 19.16 -37.00
N GLY A 14 46.92 19.73 -37.10
CA GLY A 14 47.99 19.23 -37.94
C GLY A 14 49.26 20.07 -37.79
N TYR A 15 50.13 20.01 -38.79
CA TYR A 15 51.49 20.52 -38.67
C TYR A 15 51.70 21.83 -39.44
N PHE A 16 51.88 22.94 -38.72
CA PHE A 16 52.33 24.24 -39.24
C PHE A 16 53.32 24.87 -38.25
N ASN A 17 54.63 24.70 -38.48
CA ASN A 17 55.70 25.04 -37.53
C ASN A 17 55.61 24.36 -36.15
N GLY A 18 54.89 23.24 -36.08
CA GLY A 18 54.55 22.51 -34.85
C GLY A 18 53.17 21.88 -35.02
N HIS A 19 52.80 20.96 -34.13
CA HIS A 19 51.45 20.39 -34.10
C HIS A 19 50.51 21.35 -33.36
N HIS A 20 49.52 21.88 -34.07
CA HIS A 20 48.60 22.90 -33.56
C HIS A 20 47.20 22.79 -34.19
N MET A 21 46.21 23.39 -33.56
CA MET A 21 44.91 23.66 -34.18
C MET A 21 45.03 24.63 -35.37
N LEU A 22 44.60 24.19 -36.56
CA LEU A 22 44.68 24.95 -37.81
C LEU A 22 43.35 25.63 -38.18
N ALA A 23 42.23 25.01 -37.80
CA ALA A 23 40.87 25.48 -38.05
C ALA A 23 39.95 25.09 -36.90
N SER A 24 38.95 25.93 -36.61
CA SER A 24 37.94 25.69 -35.58
C SER A 24 36.65 26.41 -35.92
N SER A 25 35.51 25.77 -35.68
CA SER A 25 34.19 26.41 -35.76
C SER A 25 33.77 27.10 -34.45
N VAL A 26 34.52 26.89 -33.38
CA VAL A 26 34.20 27.39 -32.03
C VAL A 26 35.44 27.98 -31.34
N GLN A 27 35.22 28.97 -30.48
CA GLN A 27 36.27 29.47 -29.61
C GLN A 27 36.28 28.67 -28.31
N LEU A 28 37.41 28.04 -27.97
CA LEU A 28 37.57 27.20 -26.79
C LEU A 28 38.36 27.92 -25.70
N SER A 29 38.21 27.50 -24.45
CA SER A 29 39.09 27.94 -23.37
C SER A 29 40.53 27.50 -23.64
N SER A 30 41.51 28.28 -23.15
CA SER A 30 42.94 27.96 -23.29
C SER A 30 43.31 26.59 -22.70
N ARG A 31 42.51 26.09 -21.75
CA ARG A 31 42.70 24.79 -21.13
C ARG A 31 42.22 23.65 -22.02
N SER A 32 41.09 23.83 -22.70
CA SER A 32 40.58 22.88 -23.69
C SER A 32 41.45 22.84 -24.93
N GLU A 33 41.89 23.99 -25.45
CA GLU A 33 42.83 24.07 -26.57
C GLU A 33 44.11 23.28 -26.26
N LYS A 34 44.73 23.53 -25.10
CA LYS A 34 45.93 22.80 -24.68
C LYS A 34 45.70 21.30 -24.54
N THR A 35 44.51 20.88 -24.10
CA THR A 35 44.14 19.47 -24.00
C THR A 35 44.00 18.85 -25.38
N MET A 36 43.34 19.55 -26.32
CA MET A 36 43.17 19.11 -27.69
C MET A 36 44.48 19.08 -28.47
N ASP A 37 45.38 20.05 -28.30
CA ASP A 37 46.71 20.04 -28.93
C ASP A 37 47.48 18.77 -28.57
N VAL A 38 47.47 18.36 -27.29
CA VAL A 38 48.14 17.13 -26.84
C VAL A 38 47.43 15.87 -27.34
N LEU A 39 46.09 15.84 -27.28
CA LEU A 39 45.32 14.65 -27.63
C LEU A 39 45.08 14.49 -29.13
N SER A 40 45.32 15.52 -29.94
CA SER A 40 45.26 15.43 -31.39
C SER A 40 46.60 15.05 -32.02
N ASP A 41 47.70 15.09 -31.27
CA ASP A 41 48.98 14.61 -31.79
C ASP A 41 49.08 13.07 -31.74
N LEU A 42 50.15 12.53 -32.34
CA LEU A 42 50.46 11.11 -32.38
C LEU A 42 50.36 10.46 -30.99
N SER A 43 49.69 9.31 -30.92
CA SER A 43 49.34 8.65 -29.66
C SER A 43 50.51 7.94 -28.95
N GLY A 44 51.73 8.05 -29.46
CA GLY A 44 52.95 7.48 -28.87
C GLY A 44 54.20 7.82 -29.68
N PRO A 45 55.36 7.26 -29.29
CA PRO A 45 56.67 7.69 -29.79
C PRO A 45 56.99 7.20 -31.22
N GLU A 46 56.39 6.08 -31.64
CA GLU A 46 56.69 5.44 -32.92
C GLU A 46 55.40 5.06 -33.64
N MET A 47 55.43 5.15 -34.97
CA MET A 47 54.33 4.78 -35.85
C MET A 47 54.18 3.26 -35.89
N ASN A 48 52.94 2.77 -35.90
CA ASN A 48 52.65 1.35 -36.08
C ASN A 48 51.80 1.13 -37.34
N LYS A 49 52.22 0.17 -38.18
CA LYS A 49 51.62 -0.12 -39.49
C LYS A 49 50.15 -0.58 -39.43
N ASP A 50 49.71 -1.15 -38.31
CA ASP A 50 48.35 -1.66 -38.13
C ASP A 50 47.45 -0.63 -37.39
N PHE A 51 48.01 0.54 -37.04
CA PHE A 51 47.39 1.61 -36.27
C PHE A 51 47.56 2.98 -36.95
N VAL A 52 47.42 3.01 -38.27
CA VAL A 52 47.62 4.20 -39.12
C VAL A 52 46.49 5.23 -39.05
N GLU A 53 45.33 4.82 -38.56
CA GLU A 53 44.23 5.71 -38.21
C GLU A 53 43.63 5.26 -36.88
N TYR A 54 43.05 6.15 -36.09
CA TYR A 54 42.40 5.75 -34.83
C TYR A 54 41.41 6.81 -34.36
N ILE A 55 40.53 6.42 -33.44
CA ILE A 55 39.54 7.30 -32.83
C ILE A 55 39.91 7.55 -31.37
N THR A 56 39.78 8.80 -30.94
CA THR A 56 39.93 9.23 -29.55
C THR A 56 38.63 9.90 -29.10
N GLY A 57 38.07 9.48 -27.97
CA GLY A 57 36.90 10.10 -27.36
C GLY A 57 37.21 10.64 -25.96
N TYR A 58 36.80 11.87 -25.64
CA TYR A 58 37.04 12.46 -24.32
C TYR A 58 36.20 13.71 -24.03
N PRO A 59 35.89 14.01 -22.76
CA PRO A 59 35.19 15.24 -22.38
C PRO A 59 36.13 16.44 -22.24
N LEU A 60 35.67 17.60 -22.70
CA LEU A 60 36.21 18.93 -22.41
C LEU A 60 35.30 19.62 -21.39
N GLN A 61 35.55 19.35 -20.11
CA GLN A 61 34.68 19.80 -19.02
C GLN A 61 34.61 21.33 -18.90
N ASP A 62 35.70 22.03 -19.21
CA ASP A 62 35.77 23.48 -19.06
C ASP A 62 34.84 24.20 -20.07
N ASP A 63 34.59 23.60 -21.24
CA ASP A 63 33.73 24.16 -22.31
C ASP A 63 32.44 23.35 -22.54
N GLN A 64 32.15 22.34 -21.72
CA GLN A 64 30.95 21.49 -21.80
C GLN A 64 30.75 20.79 -23.16
N TYR A 65 31.84 20.27 -23.74
CA TYR A 65 31.81 19.45 -24.95
C TYR A 65 32.29 18.02 -24.68
N TYR A 66 31.80 17.06 -25.46
CA TYR A 66 32.44 15.77 -25.67
C TYR A 66 33.07 15.72 -27.06
N VAL A 67 34.33 15.33 -27.12
CA VAL A 67 35.11 15.26 -28.34
C VAL A 67 35.12 13.82 -28.83
N ILE A 68 34.79 13.61 -30.10
CA ILE A 68 35.21 12.42 -30.85
C ILE A 68 36.15 12.90 -31.94
N ALA A 69 37.38 12.42 -31.93
CA ALA A 69 38.42 12.79 -32.87
C ALA A 69 38.89 11.59 -33.66
N LYS A 70 39.07 11.76 -34.97
CA LYS A 70 39.71 10.77 -35.84
C LYS A 70 41.07 11.29 -36.28
N THR A 71 42.09 10.50 -36.03
CA THR A 71 43.49 10.80 -36.36
C THR A 71 43.97 9.88 -37.47
N TRP A 72 44.69 10.43 -38.44
CA TRP A 72 45.34 9.70 -39.53
C TRP A 72 46.82 10.03 -39.60
N TYR A 73 47.63 9.06 -39.95
CA TYR A 73 49.02 9.30 -40.31
C TYR A 73 49.09 10.15 -41.60
N ALA A 74 49.89 11.21 -41.57
CA ALA A 74 50.12 12.12 -42.67
C ALA A 74 51.37 11.68 -43.46
N THR A 75 51.26 10.57 -44.18
CA THR A 75 52.37 9.99 -44.97
C THR A 75 52.86 10.90 -46.09
N GLU A 76 52.04 11.88 -46.50
CA GLU A 76 52.39 12.95 -47.43
C GLU A 76 53.39 13.97 -46.87
N MET A 77 53.57 14.03 -45.54
CA MET A 77 54.51 14.95 -44.90
C MET A 77 55.93 14.39 -44.88
N LYS A 78 56.92 15.25 -45.14
CA LYS A 78 58.35 14.86 -45.14
C LYS A 78 58.86 14.39 -43.78
N ARG A 79 58.26 14.87 -42.69
CA ARG A 79 58.66 14.55 -41.33
C ARG A 79 57.91 13.30 -40.84
N PRO A 80 58.60 12.24 -40.39
CA PRO A 80 57.95 11.08 -39.81
C PRO A 80 57.23 11.45 -38.50
N GLY A 81 56.10 10.79 -38.24
CA GLY A 81 55.27 11.02 -37.05
C GLY A 81 54.22 12.13 -37.20
N CYS A 82 54.13 12.80 -38.35
CA CYS A 82 53.07 13.76 -38.61
C CYS A 82 51.70 13.07 -38.74
N VAL A 83 50.69 13.74 -38.21
CA VAL A 83 49.30 13.30 -38.23
C VAL A 83 48.35 14.43 -38.60
N TRP A 84 47.19 14.05 -39.11
CA TRP A 84 46.03 14.89 -39.24
C TRP A 84 44.97 14.44 -38.25
N THR A 85 44.32 15.38 -37.55
CA THR A 85 43.22 15.06 -36.66
C THR A 85 42.05 15.98 -36.89
N HIS A 86 40.91 15.38 -37.25
CA HIS A 86 39.63 16.05 -37.32
C HIS A 86 38.83 15.68 -36.07
N SER A 87 38.43 16.69 -35.29
CA SER A 87 37.65 16.49 -34.07
C SER A 87 36.26 17.07 -34.22
N LEU A 88 35.26 16.27 -33.84
CA LEU A 88 33.86 16.67 -33.69
C LEU A 88 33.56 16.91 -32.21
N LEU A 89 32.99 18.06 -31.91
CA LEU A 89 32.69 18.54 -30.56
C LEU A 89 31.18 18.64 -30.43
N ILE A 90 30.61 17.80 -29.57
CA ILE A 90 29.16 17.74 -29.31
C ILE A 90 28.93 18.28 -27.91
N LYS A 91 28.00 19.23 -27.77
CA LYS A 91 27.65 19.75 -26.45
C LYS A 91 27.13 18.62 -25.56
N LEU A 92 27.51 18.63 -24.29
CA LEU A 92 27.10 17.60 -23.33
C LEU A 92 25.57 17.48 -23.20
N GLU A 93 24.85 18.61 -23.29
CA GLU A 93 23.38 18.66 -23.28
C GLU A 93 22.72 18.02 -24.53
N ASP A 94 23.41 18.01 -25.67
CA ASP A 94 22.89 17.48 -26.94
C ASP A 94 23.23 15.99 -27.14
N LEU A 95 24.07 15.39 -26.28
CA LEU A 95 24.51 14.01 -26.44
C LEU A 95 23.37 13.00 -26.48
N LYS A 96 22.29 13.21 -25.71
CA LYS A 96 21.09 12.36 -25.76
C LYS A 96 20.36 12.44 -27.11
N ARG A 97 20.40 13.61 -27.75
CA ARG A 97 19.67 13.90 -29.00
C ARG A 97 20.33 13.29 -30.22
N VAL A 98 21.66 13.13 -30.21
CA VAL A 98 22.37 12.34 -31.22
C VAL A 98 21.67 10.97 -31.32
N GLN A 99 21.58 10.36 -32.49
CA GLN A 99 21.17 8.97 -32.61
C GLN A 99 22.33 8.17 -33.20
N PHE A 100 22.44 6.87 -32.88
CA PHE A 100 23.50 6.07 -33.49
C PHE A 100 23.23 5.94 -34.99
N CYS A 101 24.20 6.39 -35.78
CA CYS A 101 24.23 6.21 -37.21
C CYS A 101 25.63 5.75 -37.57
N LYS A 102 25.77 4.67 -38.34
CA LYS A 102 27.10 4.24 -38.84
C LYS A 102 27.78 5.37 -39.62
N HIS A 103 26.98 6.20 -40.29
CA HIS A 103 27.42 7.41 -40.98
C HIS A 103 27.96 8.51 -40.05
N PHE A 104 27.86 8.35 -38.72
CA PHE A 104 28.57 9.25 -37.78
C PHE A 104 30.08 9.24 -38.05
N LEU A 105 30.64 8.08 -38.39
CA LEU A 105 32.05 7.98 -38.77
C LEU A 105 32.36 8.63 -40.12
N ASP A 106 31.37 8.81 -40.99
CA ASP A 106 31.52 9.43 -42.30
C ASP A 106 31.62 10.97 -42.21
N LEU A 107 31.26 11.56 -41.06
CA LEU A 107 31.49 12.98 -40.78
C LEU A 107 32.99 13.33 -40.74
N PHE A 108 33.85 12.35 -40.49
CA PHE A 108 35.29 12.55 -40.40
C PHE A 108 35.93 12.62 -41.79
N ILE A 109 36.18 13.84 -42.25
CA ILE A 109 36.90 14.10 -43.51
C ILE A 109 38.40 14.22 -43.24
N ARG A 110 39.21 13.31 -43.82
CA ARG A 110 40.68 13.42 -43.80
C ARG A 110 41.11 14.60 -44.70
N PRO A 111 41.90 15.55 -44.19
CA PRO A 111 42.38 16.67 -44.99
C PRO A 111 43.42 16.24 -46.03
N THR A 112 43.61 17.09 -47.03
CA THR A 112 44.76 17.06 -47.96
C THR A 112 45.77 18.15 -47.58
N VAL A 113 46.93 18.18 -48.22
CA VAL A 113 47.94 19.25 -47.98
C VAL A 113 47.36 20.64 -48.26
N GLU A 114 46.49 20.76 -49.27
CA GLU A 114 45.80 21.99 -49.66
C GLU A 114 44.35 22.01 -49.15
N PHE A 115 44.13 21.63 -47.88
CA PHE A 115 42.78 21.56 -47.32
C PHE A 115 42.10 22.94 -47.30
N ASP A 116 40.78 22.93 -47.48
CA ASP A 116 39.97 24.14 -47.32
C ASP A 116 39.75 24.44 -45.83
N LYS A 117 40.37 25.52 -45.33
CA LYS A 117 40.18 25.97 -43.94
C LYS A 117 38.73 26.32 -43.63
N TYR A 118 37.95 26.78 -44.60
CA TYR A 118 36.55 27.14 -44.41
C TYR A 118 35.70 25.93 -44.06
N LEU A 119 35.95 24.76 -44.69
CA LEU A 119 35.25 23.50 -44.40
C LEU A 119 35.24 23.16 -42.90
N TYR A 120 36.40 23.28 -42.25
CA TYR A 120 36.59 22.94 -40.83
C TYR A 120 36.34 24.09 -39.86
N SER A 121 36.05 25.31 -40.37
CA SER A 121 35.74 26.48 -39.55
C SER A 121 34.23 26.74 -39.45
N ASN A 122 33.40 25.92 -40.07
CA ASN A 122 31.94 26.01 -40.01
C ASN A 122 31.36 24.86 -39.18
N LYS A 123 30.16 25.04 -38.64
CA LYS A 123 29.47 23.97 -37.92
C LYS A 123 28.92 22.92 -38.87
N LEU A 124 28.89 21.68 -38.43
CA LEU A 124 28.16 20.61 -39.12
C LEU A 124 26.73 20.54 -38.59
N LYS A 125 25.78 20.20 -39.47
CA LYS A 125 24.40 19.89 -39.09
C LYS A 125 24.20 18.38 -39.19
N LEU A 126 23.89 17.75 -38.07
CA LEU A 126 23.51 16.34 -38.03
C LEU A 126 21.99 16.25 -37.96
N ASP A 127 21.40 15.71 -39.02
CA ASP A 127 19.96 15.44 -39.12
C ASP A 127 19.55 14.31 -38.18
N LEU A 128 18.45 14.50 -37.45
CA LEU A 128 17.88 13.55 -36.50
C LEU A 128 16.79 12.66 -37.11
N SER A 129 16.38 12.91 -38.36
CA SER A 129 15.21 12.27 -38.99
C SER A 129 15.51 10.91 -39.64
N ASN A 130 16.79 10.54 -39.78
CA ASN A 130 17.21 9.40 -40.59
C ASN A 130 17.96 8.36 -39.77
N THR A 131 17.24 7.64 -38.91
CA THR A 131 17.82 6.53 -38.15
C THR A 131 16.88 5.35 -38.08
N ASN A 132 17.17 4.35 -38.89
CA ASN A 132 16.93 2.97 -38.51
C ASN A 132 17.83 2.09 -39.35
N SER A 133 18.38 1.06 -38.71
CA SER A 133 19.08 -0.10 -39.29
C SER A 133 20.55 0.03 -39.70
N ASP A 134 21.44 0.10 -38.70
CA ASP A 134 22.82 -0.43 -38.84
C ASP A 134 23.25 -1.35 -37.69
N ILE A 135 22.35 -1.68 -36.75
CA ILE A 135 22.59 -2.61 -35.63
C ILE A 135 23.03 -4.00 -36.16
N ASN A 136 22.54 -4.39 -37.34
CA ASN A 136 22.89 -5.67 -37.99
C ASN A 136 24.39 -5.83 -38.31
N ASN A 137 25.15 -4.73 -38.36
CA ASN A 137 26.59 -4.74 -38.66
C ASN A 137 27.47 -4.86 -37.39
N LEU A 138 26.88 -4.86 -36.19
CA LEU A 138 27.61 -4.93 -34.93
C LEU A 138 27.98 -6.39 -34.59
N SER A 139 29.23 -6.61 -34.18
CA SER A 139 29.62 -7.92 -33.65
C SER A 139 29.14 -8.06 -32.21
N ARG A 140 28.15 -8.93 -31.98
CA ARG A 140 27.69 -9.30 -30.63
C ARG A 140 28.85 -9.66 -29.70
N PHE A 141 29.78 -10.49 -30.18
CA PHE A 141 30.93 -10.93 -29.39
C PHE A 141 31.84 -9.76 -28.96
N LYS A 142 32.08 -8.80 -29.86
CA LYS A 142 32.84 -7.58 -29.52
C LYS A 142 32.07 -6.69 -28.55
N LEU A 143 30.75 -6.56 -28.70
CA LEU A 143 29.93 -5.81 -27.75
C LEU A 143 29.96 -6.42 -26.35
N GLU A 144 29.77 -7.73 -26.22
CA GLU A 144 29.84 -8.43 -24.94
C GLU A 144 31.23 -8.23 -24.30
N PHE A 145 32.30 -8.36 -25.09
CA PHE A 145 33.66 -8.11 -24.62
C PHE A 145 33.85 -6.67 -24.11
N LEU A 146 33.36 -5.67 -24.84
CA LEU A 146 33.48 -4.26 -24.45
C LEU A 146 32.63 -3.93 -23.23
N ILE A 147 31.38 -4.40 -23.16
CA ILE A 147 30.49 -4.21 -22.01
C ILE A 147 31.15 -4.81 -20.77
N TRP A 148 31.65 -6.04 -20.86
CA TRP A 148 32.37 -6.67 -19.77
C TRP A 148 33.63 -5.88 -19.40
N SER A 149 34.47 -5.55 -20.38
CA SER A 149 35.73 -4.84 -20.15
C SER A 149 35.51 -3.48 -19.49
N ILE A 150 34.53 -2.71 -19.96
CA ILE A 150 34.25 -1.37 -19.45
C ILE A 150 33.58 -1.43 -18.08
N PHE A 151 32.52 -2.22 -17.89
CA PHE A 151 31.69 -2.11 -16.69
C PHE A 151 32.06 -3.10 -15.58
N ASN A 152 32.86 -4.13 -15.85
CA ASN A 152 33.34 -5.04 -14.82
C ASN A 152 34.54 -4.47 -14.03
N HIS A 153 35.18 -3.42 -14.56
CA HIS A 153 36.42 -2.86 -14.02
C HIS A 153 36.30 -1.35 -13.77
N ASN A 154 36.73 -0.89 -12.60
CA ASN A 154 36.74 0.53 -12.26
C ASN A 154 38.05 1.21 -12.72
N GLU A 155 39.10 0.43 -12.93
CA GLU A 155 40.41 0.83 -13.41
C GLU A 155 40.43 1.21 -14.89
N ALA A 156 41.56 1.79 -15.34
CA ALA A 156 41.83 1.99 -16.75
C ALA A 156 42.08 0.64 -17.45
N VAL A 157 41.42 0.41 -18.59
CA VAL A 157 41.48 -0.86 -19.30
C VAL A 157 42.31 -0.73 -20.56
N LEU A 158 43.29 -1.62 -20.73
CA LEU A 158 44.11 -1.76 -21.93
C LEU A 158 43.68 -3.03 -22.67
N ILE A 159 43.15 -2.90 -23.88
CA ILE A 159 42.76 -4.03 -24.73
C ILE A 159 43.83 -4.24 -25.80
N SER A 160 44.41 -5.44 -25.86
CA SER A 160 45.29 -5.82 -26.96
C SER A 160 44.47 -6.03 -28.25
N ALA A 161 44.81 -5.30 -29.31
CA ALA A 161 44.15 -5.36 -30.60
C ALA A 161 45.14 -5.62 -31.74
N ASN A 162 44.67 -6.24 -32.83
CA ASN A 162 45.47 -6.46 -34.03
C ASN A 162 45.55 -5.17 -34.84
N THR A 163 44.42 -4.47 -34.96
CA THR A 163 44.33 -3.18 -35.66
C THR A 163 43.57 -2.17 -34.82
N SER A 164 43.85 -0.90 -35.08
CA SER A 164 43.10 0.26 -34.55
C SER A 164 41.60 0.26 -34.87
N LEU A 165 41.18 -0.51 -35.88
CA LEU A 165 39.81 -0.57 -36.38
C LEU A 165 38.99 -1.68 -35.73
N ASP A 166 39.62 -2.63 -35.03
CA ASP A 166 38.99 -3.87 -34.56
C ASP A 166 37.70 -3.67 -33.77
N TYR A 167 37.59 -2.61 -32.95
CA TYR A 167 36.45 -2.34 -32.07
C TYR A 167 35.79 -0.99 -32.31
N THR A 168 36.16 -0.30 -33.40
CA THR A 168 35.81 1.10 -33.62
C THR A 168 34.30 1.34 -33.72
N THR A 169 33.58 0.49 -34.45
CA THR A 169 32.12 0.63 -34.59
C THR A 169 31.41 0.36 -33.26
N GLU A 170 31.79 -0.72 -32.58
CA GLU A 170 31.16 -1.15 -31.33
C GLU A 170 31.42 -0.18 -30.16
N ILE A 171 32.62 0.42 -30.06
CA ILE A 171 32.89 1.41 -29.01
C ILE A 171 32.11 2.71 -29.23
N ILE A 172 31.94 3.15 -30.48
CA ILE A 172 31.13 4.34 -30.81
C ILE A 172 29.65 4.06 -30.54
N PHE A 173 29.18 2.86 -30.88
CA PHE A 173 27.84 2.42 -30.53
C PHE A 173 27.60 2.43 -29.01
N LEU A 174 28.49 1.82 -28.23
CA LEU A 174 28.38 1.79 -26.77
C LEU A 174 28.49 3.18 -26.14
N TRP A 175 29.44 4.00 -26.61
CA TRP A 175 29.58 5.39 -26.17
C TRP A 175 28.28 6.15 -26.35
N LYS A 176 27.61 5.94 -27.48
CA LYS A 176 26.36 6.59 -27.80
C LYS A 176 25.19 6.07 -26.95
N ILE A 177 25.06 4.75 -26.84
CA ILE A 177 24.00 4.10 -26.05
C ILE A 177 24.10 4.54 -24.58
N TYR A 178 25.29 4.45 -23.99
CA TYR A 178 25.51 4.80 -22.59
C TYR A 178 26.00 6.23 -22.41
N SER A 179 25.54 7.14 -23.27
CA SER A 179 25.97 8.55 -23.23
C SER A 179 25.82 9.11 -21.82
N ASP A 180 24.68 8.92 -21.13
CA ASP A 180 24.49 9.43 -19.77
C ASP A 180 25.52 8.92 -18.75
N VAL A 181 25.92 7.65 -18.84
CA VAL A 181 26.93 7.05 -17.97
C VAL A 181 28.33 7.62 -18.29
N PHE A 182 28.56 8.01 -19.55
CA PHE A 182 29.87 8.35 -20.10
C PHE A 182 30.15 9.85 -20.26
N CYS A 183 29.11 10.67 -20.43
CA CYS A 183 29.12 12.05 -20.95
C CYS A 183 30.23 12.92 -20.35
N ASN A 184 30.51 12.80 -19.05
CA ASN A 184 31.36 13.78 -18.37
C ASN A 184 32.73 13.23 -17.93
N LYS A 185 32.98 11.93 -18.08
CA LYS A 185 34.13 11.28 -17.44
C LYS A 185 34.79 10.17 -18.25
N PHE A 186 34.10 9.60 -19.23
CA PHE A 186 34.61 8.47 -20.00
C PHE A 186 35.54 8.95 -21.11
N SER A 187 36.66 8.28 -21.25
CA SER A 187 37.67 8.59 -22.26
C SER A 187 38.20 7.30 -22.87
N PHE A 188 38.35 7.29 -24.19
CA PHE A 188 38.83 6.12 -24.90
C PHE A 188 39.73 6.46 -26.09
N CYS A 189 40.59 5.51 -26.49
CA CYS A 189 41.42 5.63 -27.69
C CYS A 189 41.61 4.27 -28.36
N THR A 190 41.20 4.14 -29.63
CA THR A 190 41.29 2.88 -30.40
C THR A 190 42.68 2.58 -30.94
N GLY A 191 43.64 3.50 -30.79
CA GLY A 191 45.02 3.28 -31.22
C GLY A 191 46.03 3.99 -30.35
N SER A 192 46.20 3.50 -29.13
CA SER A 192 47.17 4.05 -28.17
C SER A 192 48.53 3.37 -28.32
N LEU A 193 49.56 4.16 -28.62
CA LEU A 193 50.95 3.68 -28.75
C LEU A 193 51.79 4.03 -27.51
N ALA A 194 51.25 4.89 -26.65
CA ALA A 194 51.66 5.15 -25.28
C ALA A 194 50.42 5.41 -24.42
N ASN A 195 50.59 5.50 -23.10
CA ASN A 195 49.48 5.81 -22.20
C ASN A 195 48.92 7.21 -22.44
N ARG A 196 47.63 7.27 -22.76
CA ARG A 196 46.86 8.49 -22.96
C ARG A 196 46.29 8.97 -21.62
N LYS A 197 46.38 10.28 -21.39
CA LYS A 197 45.94 10.90 -20.13
C LYS A 197 45.25 12.23 -20.40
N ILE A 198 44.26 12.54 -19.56
CA ILE A 198 43.69 13.88 -19.44
C ILE A 198 44.15 14.40 -18.09
N ARG A 199 45.01 15.43 -18.10
CA ARG A 199 45.73 15.87 -16.90
C ARG A 199 46.53 14.67 -16.35
N ASP A 200 46.22 14.18 -15.15
CA ASP A 200 46.89 13.03 -14.54
C ASP A 200 46.07 11.73 -14.58
N LYS A 201 44.83 11.78 -15.08
CA LYS A 201 43.95 10.60 -15.17
C LYS A 201 44.23 9.84 -16.46
N LEU A 202 44.50 8.53 -16.36
CA LEU A 202 44.55 7.62 -17.51
C LEU A 202 43.20 7.58 -18.22
N PHE A 203 43.26 7.33 -19.53
CA PHE A 203 42.06 7.04 -20.29
C PHE A 203 41.37 5.78 -19.74
N ASP A 204 40.04 5.78 -19.73
CA ASP A 204 39.25 4.68 -19.16
C ASP A 204 39.37 3.40 -20.02
N LEU A 205 39.52 3.55 -21.34
CA LEU A 205 39.72 2.45 -22.28
C LEU A 205 40.75 2.76 -23.36
N GLN A 206 41.75 1.91 -23.55
CA GLN A 206 42.76 2.10 -24.60
C GLN A 206 43.00 0.79 -25.34
N PHE A 207 42.93 0.83 -26.66
CA PHE A 207 43.31 -0.29 -27.50
C PHE A 207 44.77 -0.11 -27.92
N VAL A 208 45.56 -1.14 -27.71
CA VAL A 208 47.02 -1.11 -27.86
C VAL A 208 47.46 -2.27 -28.75
N PRO A 209 48.53 -2.13 -29.55
CA PRO A 209 49.10 -3.25 -30.29
C PRO A 209 49.57 -4.36 -29.34
N TYR A 210 49.33 -5.63 -29.68
CA TYR A 210 49.78 -6.79 -28.89
C TYR A 210 51.25 -6.69 -28.41
N PRO A 211 52.23 -6.32 -29.27
CA PRO A 211 53.63 -6.21 -28.83
C PRO A 211 53.86 -5.12 -27.77
N LEU A 212 53.04 -4.07 -27.76
CA LEU A 212 53.20 -2.91 -26.89
C LEU A 212 52.42 -3.02 -25.58
N ALA A 213 51.39 -3.86 -25.50
CA ALA A 213 50.49 -3.96 -24.36
C ALA A 213 51.21 -4.08 -23.00
N LYS A 214 52.21 -4.97 -22.91
CA LYS A 214 53.01 -5.17 -21.68
C LYS A 214 53.90 -3.97 -21.35
N SER A 215 54.40 -3.26 -22.35
CA SER A 215 55.27 -2.09 -22.14
C SER A 215 54.45 -0.88 -21.67
N ILE A 216 53.28 -0.68 -22.27
CA ILE A 216 52.35 0.40 -21.93
C ILE A 216 51.80 0.17 -20.52
N SER A 217 51.39 -1.05 -20.16
CA SER A 217 50.85 -1.33 -18.83
C SER A 217 51.82 -1.04 -17.69
N ARG A 218 53.13 -1.29 -17.88
CA ARG A 218 54.17 -0.96 -16.88
C ARG A 218 54.24 0.53 -16.53
N THR A 219 53.84 1.40 -17.45
CA THR A 219 53.86 2.86 -17.24
C THR A 219 52.49 3.41 -16.79
N ALA A 220 51.45 2.58 -16.79
CA ALA A 220 50.11 2.89 -16.28
C ALA A 220 49.87 2.22 -14.93
N ARG A 221 50.17 2.96 -13.85
CA ARG A 221 49.78 2.55 -12.49
C ARG A 221 48.26 2.38 -12.44
N ASN A 222 47.80 1.26 -11.88
CA ASN A 222 46.38 0.90 -11.76
C ASN A 222 45.66 0.75 -13.12
N SER A 223 46.26 0.00 -14.04
CA SER A 223 45.61 -0.43 -15.28
C SER A 223 45.51 -1.96 -15.36
N ILE A 224 44.53 -2.44 -16.10
CA ILE A 224 44.32 -3.87 -16.36
C ILE A 224 44.53 -4.11 -17.85
N VAL A 225 45.35 -5.11 -18.19
CA VAL A 225 45.51 -5.57 -19.58
C VAL A 225 44.56 -6.73 -19.81
N LEU A 226 43.67 -6.56 -20.79
CA LEU A 226 42.75 -7.58 -21.25
C LEU A 226 43.13 -7.96 -22.68
N GLU A 227 43.27 -9.26 -22.89
CA GLU A 227 43.33 -9.86 -24.22
C GLU A 227 41.98 -10.52 -24.43
N ASN A 228 41.43 -10.49 -25.65
CA ASN A 228 40.11 -11.03 -25.94
C ASN A 228 40.01 -12.52 -25.54
N PRO A 229 39.33 -12.89 -24.43
CA PRO A 229 39.35 -14.25 -23.93
C PRO A 229 37.95 -14.90 -23.98
N LYS A 230 37.86 -16.05 -24.67
CA LYS A 230 36.86 -17.13 -24.53
C LYS A 230 35.36 -16.81 -24.82
N ASN A 231 34.67 -17.90 -25.16
CA ASN A 231 33.34 -17.93 -25.79
C ASN A 231 32.12 -17.67 -24.88
N LYS A 232 32.28 -17.30 -23.60
CA LYS A 232 31.13 -17.10 -22.69
C LYS A 232 31.37 -16.02 -21.63
N TYR A 233 30.49 -15.03 -21.59
CA TYR A 233 30.51 -13.92 -20.63
C TYR A 233 29.54 -14.17 -19.46
N PRO A 234 29.64 -13.42 -18.34
CA PRO A 234 28.64 -13.47 -17.29
C PRO A 234 27.24 -13.15 -17.82
N LEU A 235 26.22 -13.73 -17.18
CA LEU A 235 24.81 -13.58 -17.60
C LEU A 235 24.40 -12.10 -17.75
N TRP A 236 24.91 -11.21 -16.90
CA TRP A 236 24.55 -9.79 -16.99
C TRP A 236 25.04 -9.11 -18.26
N VAL A 237 26.17 -9.55 -18.80
CA VAL A 237 26.69 -9.05 -20.07
C VAL A 237 25.82 -9.54 -21.22
N GLU A 238 25.46 -10.83 -21.22
CA GLU A 238 24.63 -11.45 -22.26
C GLU A 238 23.24 -10.79 -22.33
N GLU A 239 22.59 -10.57 -21.18
CA GLU A 239 21.24 -9.98 -21.08
C GLU A 239 21.21 -8.51 -21.47
N ILE A 240 22.16 -7.71 -20.97
CA ILE A 240 22.27 -6.30 -21.35
C ILE A 240 22.56 -6.18 -22.84
N THR A 241 23.44 -7.01 -23.39
CA THR A 241 23.71 -7.03 -24.84
C THR A 241 22.45 -7.38 -25.64
N ASN A 242 21.68 -8.39 -25.21
CA ASN A 242 20.40 -8.76 -25.84
C ASN A 242 19.42 -7.59 -25.87
N LYS A 243 19.29 -6.85 -24.76
CA LYS A 243 18.38 -5.70 -24.66
C LYS A 243 18.80 -4.55 -25.56
N ILE A 244 20.07 -4.17 -25.52
CA ILE A 244 20.60 -3.11 -26.40
C ILE A 244 20.35 -3.43 -27.88
N LEU A 245 20.53 -4.70 -28.29
CA LEU A 245 20.36 -5.13 -29.68
C LEU A 245 18.90 -5.26 -30.12
N SER A 246 17.95 -5.52 -29.21
CA SER A 246 16.55 -5.82 -29.55
C SER A 246 15.59 -4.66 -29.37
N GLN A 247 15.68 -3.91 -28.26
CA GLN A 247 14.69 -2.89 -27.86
C GLN A 247 15.34 -1.54 -27.56
N GLY A 248 16.67 -1.44 -27.69
CA GLY A 248 17.46 -0.31 -27.20
C GLY A 248 17.65 -0.35 -25.69
N ASN A 249 18.45 0.57 -25.16
CA ASN A 249 18.86 0.58 -23.75
C ASN A 249 17.91 1.37 -22.82
N LYS A 250 16.83 1.94 -23.37
CA LYS A 250 15.98 2.90 -22.66
C LYS A 250 15.32 2.32 -21.40
N GLU A 251 14.82 1.09 -21.47
CA GLU A 251 14.17 0.46 -20.30
C GLU A 251 15.16 0.28 -19.13
N PHE A 252 16.40 -0.08 -19.43
CA PHE A 252 17.45 -0.23 -18.41
C PHE A 252 17.92 1.13 -17.87
N GLU A 253 17.98 2.17 -18.72
CA GLU A 253 18.23 3.54 -18.26
C GLU A 253 17.13 4.07 -17.36
N ASP A 254 15.86 3.87 -17.74
CA ASP A 254 14.69 4.23 -16.94
C ASP A 254 14.71 3.47 -15.60
N PHE A 255 15.14 2.20 -15.63
CA PHE A 255 15.34 1.39 -14.43
C PHE A 255 16.39 1.98 -13.49
N ILE A 256 17.58 2.35 -13.96
CA ILE A 256 18.59 2.98 -13.08
C ILE A 256 18.09 4.35 -12.58
N THR A 257 17.48 5.13 -13.47
CA THR A 257 17.06 6.51 -13.18
C THR A 257 16.00 6.57 -12.08
N ILE A 258 15.12 5.56 -11.97
CA ILE A 258 14.10 5.53 -10.91
C ILE A 258 14.71 5.44 -9.50
N PHE A 259 15.92 4.89 -9.36
CA PHE A 259 16.65 4.82 -8.09
C PHE A 259 17.42 6.11 -7.77
N GLY A 260 17.76 6.92 -8.78
CA GLY A 260 18.45 8.19 -8.60
C GLY A 260 19.47 8.47 -9.72
N LEU A 261 19.60 9.74 -10.12
CA LEU A 261 20.54 10.17 -11.17
C LEU A 261 22.01 9.97 -10.75
N GLU A 262 22.28 9.98 -9.44
CA GLU A 262 23.59 9.71 -8.86
C GLU A 262 24.11 8.30 -9.19
N TYR A 263 23.23 7.34 -9.44
CA TYR A 263 23.59 5.97 -9.79
C TYR A 263 23.94 5.79 -11.26
N ASN A 264 23.73 6.82 -12.10
CA ASN A 264 24.07 6.81 -13.51
C ASN A 264 25.59 7.02 -13.71
N GLN A 265 26.39 6.09 -13.20
CA GLN A 265 27.85 6.12 -13.20
C GLN A 265 28.43 4.74 -13.48
N LYS A 266 29.57 4.71 -14.17
CA LYS A 266 30.32 3.47 -14.52
C LYS A 266 30.43 2.48 -13.34
N LYS A 267 30.74 2.98 -12.13
CA LYS A 267 30.96 2.16 -10.92
C LYS A 267 29.71 1.41 -10.43
N TYR A 268 28.52 1.89 -10.76
CA TYR A 268 27.24 1.28 -10.34
C TYR A 268 26.62 0.42 -11.44
N PHE A 269 27.04 0.62 -12.69
CA PHE A 269 26.46 -0.03 -13.86
C PHE A 269 26.29 -1.54 -13.71
N LYS A 270 27.38 -2.25 -13.38
CA LYS A 270 27.35 -3.70 -13.20
C LYS A 270 26.36 -4.12 -12.10
N LYS A 271 26.39 -3.45 -10.95
CA LYS A 271 25.53 -3.77 -9.80
C LYS A 271 24.05 -3.62 -10.16
N PHE A 272 23.70 -2.56 -10.90
CA PHE A 272 22.33 -2.37 -11.39
C PHE A 272 21.97 -3.32 -12.52
N ALA A 273 22.91 -3.71 -13.39
CA ALA A 273 22.66 -4.74 -14.40
C ALA A 273 22.34 -6.09 -13.75
N GLU A 274 23.09 -6.47 -12.71
CA GLU A 274 22.85 -7.68 -11.93
C GLU A 274 21.48 -7.59 -11.21
N LEU A 275 21.20 -6.48 -10.51
CA LEU A 275 19.91 -6.26 -9.84
C LEU A 275 18.72 -6.30 -10.83
N TYR A 276 18.88 -5.67 -11.99
CA TYR A 276 17.85 -5.65 -13.02
C TYR A 276 17.51 -7.06 -13.51
N ILE A 277 18.51 -7.93 -13.63
CA ILE A 277 18.32 -9.32 -14.04
C ILE A 277 17.68 -10.13 -12.93
N ASP A 278 18.12 -9.95 -11.69
CA ASP A 278 17.49 -10.59 -10.52
C ASP A 278 15.99 -10.26 -10.45
N ILE A 279 15.62 -9.03 -10.79
CA ILE A 279 14.21 -8.58 -10.83
C ILE A 279 13.47 -9.14 -12.05
N THR A 280 14.05 -9.04 -13.25
CA THR A 280 13.35 -9.34 -14.52
C THR A 280 13.27 -10.81 -14.87
N ARG A 281 14.31 -11.60 -14.60
CA ARG A 281 14.26 -13.07 -14.75
C ARG A 281 13.45 -13.73 -13.63
N GLY A 282 13.17 -12.97 -12.57
CA GLY A 282 12.38 -13.40 -11.44
C GLY A 282 13.25 -13.92 -10.30
N PHE A 283 12.75 -13.69 -9.10
CA PHE A 283 13.30 -14.14 -7.83
C PHE A 283 12.24 -14.98 -7.11
N ASP A 284 12.68 -15.94 -6.30
CA ASP A 284 11.77 -16.78 -5.51
C ASP A 284 10.94 -15.92 -4.56
N LYS A 285 11.63 -15.11 -3.73
CA LYS A 285 11.04 -14.25 -2.71
C LYS A 285 11.65 -12.84 -2.66
N LEU A 286 10.87 -11.82 -2.31
CA LEU A 286 11.31 -10.43 -2.11
C LEU A 286 12.45 -10.31 -1.09
N ASN A 287 12.47 -11.16 -0.07
CA ASN A 287 13.61 -11.22 0.85
C ASN A 287 14.91 -11.64 0.15
N ALA A 288 14.86 -12.54 -0.83
CA ALA A 288 16.04 -12.93 -1.60
C ALA A 288 16.54 -11.75 -2.45
N LEU A 289 15.63 -10.97 -3.03
CA LEU A 289 15.95 -9.72 -3.72
C LEU A 289 16.63 -8.72 -2.77
N PHE A 290 16.08 -8.52 -1.57
CA PHE A 290 16.65 -7.60 -0.58
C PHE A 290 18.02 -8.04 -0.07
N LEU A 291 18.26 -9.35 0.06
CA LEU A 291 19.57 -9.91 0.37
C LEU A 291 20.56 -9.70 -0.79
N SER A 292 20.13 -9.85 -2.05
CA SER A 292 20.97 -9.52 -3.21
C SER A 292 21.37 -8.03 -3.22
N ILE A 293 20.44 -7.14 -2.88
CA ILE A 293 20.74 -5.69 -2.74
C ILE A 293 21.79 -5.46 -1.64
N ASP A 294 21.65 -6.07 -0.47
CA ASP A 294 22.65 -5.94 0.62
C ASP A 294 24.03 -6.48 0.25
N GLN A 295 24.10 -7.52 -0.58
CA GLN A 295 25.36 -8.11 -1.00
C GLN A 295 26.07 -7.27 -2.06
N ASN A 296 25.31 -6.57 -2.90
CA ASN A 296 25.84 -5.83 -4.04
C ASN A 296 26.14 -4.36 -3.71
N PHE A 297 25.44 -3.75 -2.76
CA PHE A 297 25.55 -2.33 -2.42
C PHE A 297 26.11 -2.14 -1.01
N ASP A 298 26.71 -0.97 -0.73
CA ASP A 298 27.06 -0.64 0.64
C ASP A 298 25.80 -0.34 1.47
N GLU A 299 25.94 -0.25 2.79
CA GLU A 299 24.79 -0.11 3.69
C GLU A 299 23.93 1.14 3.39
N TYR A 300 24.57 2.24 2.98
CA TYR A 300 23.87 3.48 2.66
C TYR A 300 23.07 3.34 1.36
N ASP A 301 23.72 2.90 0.29
CA ASP A 301 23.09 2.71 -1.03
C ASP A 301 22.03 1.60 -0.97
N SER A 302 22.27 0.50 -0.24
CA SER A 302 21.32 -0.61 -0.07
C SER A 302 19.99 -0.14 0.53
N ASN A 303 20.04 0.66 1.60
CA ASN A 303 18.84 1.19 2.25
C ASN A 303 18.04 2.10 1.31
N ILE A 304 18.70 2.94 0.52
CA ILE A 304 18.04 3.79 -0.49
C ILE A 304 17.37 2.93 -1.55
N ILE A 305 18.11 1.97 -2.12
CA ILE A 305 17.60 1.11 -3.20
C ILE A 305 16.39 0.31 -2.71
N LYS A 306 16.46 -0.30 -1.53
CA LYS A 306 15.30 -1.02 -0.94
C LYS A 306 14.11 -0.12 -0.71
N ASN A 307 14.31 1.10 -0.19
CA ASN A 307 13.24 2.08 -0.02
C ASN A 307 12.56 2.42 -1.35
N VAL A 308 13.34 2.65 -2.40
CA VAL A 308 12.80 2.90 -3.73
C VAL A 308 12.07 1.66 -4.26
N THR A 309 12.64 0.46 -4.12
CA THR A 309 11.97 -0.81 -4.53
C THR A 309 10.61 -0.97 -3.83
N VAL A 310 10.52 -0.72 -2.52
CA VAL A 310 9.25 -0.76 -1.79
C VAL A 310 8.27 0.28 -2.33
N ASN A 311 8.73 1.50 -2.60
CA ASN A 311 7.86 2.54 -3.14
C ASN A 311 7.40 2.23 -4.58
N ILE A 312 8.22 1.57 -5.40
CA ILE A 312 7.81 1.08 -6.72
C ILE A 312 6.67 0.07 -6.58
N LEU A 313 6.83 -0.90 -5.66
CA LEU A 313 5.84 -1.93 -5.39
C LEU A 313 4.55 -1.33 -4.84
N ILE A 314 4.62 -0.52 -3.79
CA ILE A 314 3.45 0.15 -3.16
C ILE A 314 2.67 0.99 -4.16
N ASN A 315 3.38 1.65 -5.08
CA ASN A 315 2.76 2.56 -6.03
C ASN A 315 2.35 1.92 -7.35
N ASN A 316 2.50 0.60 -7.47
CA ASN A 316 2.22 -0.13 -8.71
C ASN A 316 2.92 0.50 -9.94
N ILE A 317 4.15 0.97 -9.75
CA ILE A 317 4.95 1.63 -10.79
C ILE A 317 5.78 0.55 -11.50
N ASN A 318 5.73 0.48 -12.82
CA ASN A 318 6.57 -0.42 -13.64
C ASN A 318 6.63 -1.87 -13.11
N ILE A 319 5.52 -2.41 -12.60
CA ILE A 319 5.48 -3.78 -12.06
C ILE A 319 5.87 -4.83 -13.09
N GLY A 320 5.73 -4.52 -14.39
CA GLY A 320 6.24 -5.36 -15.48
C GLY A 320 7.74 -5.63 -15.43
N TRP A 321 8.53 -4.89 -14.64
CA TRP A 321 9.93 -5.23 -14.39
C TRP A 321 10.09 -6.50 -13.55
N PHE A 322 9.16 -6.81 -12.64
CA PHE A 322 9.28 -7.91 -11.67
C PHE A 322 8.91 -9.29 -12.26
N GLY A 323 9.33 -9.52 -13.51
CA GLY A 323 9.05 -10.73 -14.27
C GLY A 323 7.55 -10.95 -14.46
N ASN A 324 7.12 -12.22 -14.37
CA ASN A 324 5.72 -12.61 -14.55
C ASN A 324 4.88 -12.53 -13.26
N LYS A 325 5.40 -11.91 -12.18
CA LYS A 325 4.65 -11.79 -10.91
C LYS A 325 3.62 -10.66 -11.03
N GLU A 326 2.38 -10.94 -10.62
CA GLU A 326 1.34 -9.92 -10.54
C GLU A 326 1.59 -8.98 -9.35
N PHE A 327 1.13 -7.73 -9.46
CA PHE A 327 1.15 -6.77 -8.36
C PHE A 327 0.58 -7.35 -7.06
N SER A 328 -0.54 -8.08 -7.14
CA SER A 328 -1.20 -8.66 -5.97
C SER A 328 -0.29 -9.61 -5.19
N ASP A 329 0.46 -10.47 -5.88
CA ASP A 329 1.33 -11.46 -5.26
C ASP A 329 2.57 -10.79 -4.64
N LEU A 330 3.17 -9.81 -5.35
CA LEU A 330 4.29 -9.01 -4.83
C LEU A 330 3.88 -8.19 -3.60
N PHE A 331 2.71 -7.56 -3.64
CA PHE A 331 2.22 -6.73 -2.55
C PHE A 331 1.87 -7.56 -1.31
N ILE A 332 1.29 -8.75 -1.49
CA ILE A 332 1.07 -9.71 -0.40
C ILE A 332 2.39 -10.08 0.26
N GLU A 333 3.40 -10.45 -0.54
CA GLU A 333 4.71 -10.85 -0.03
C GLU A 333 5.41 -9.71 0.73
N LEU A 334 5.27 -8.49 0.23
CA LEU A 334 5.78 -7.27 0.87
C LEU A 334 5.12 -7.05 2.25
N CYS A 335 3.84 -7.37 2.39
CA CYS A 335 3.06 -7.15 3.61
C CYS A 335 3.18 -8.27 4.66
N THR A 336 3.78 -9.42 4.34
CA THR A 336 3.83 -10.58 5.26
C THR A 336 5.25 -11.05 5.54
N GLU A 337 5.99 -11.42 4.51
CA GLU A 337 7.26 -12.14 4.65
C GLU A 337 8.46 -11.20 4.70
N THR A 338 8.30 -9.97 4.23
CA THR A 338 9.41 -9.03 4.03
C THR A 338 9.73 -8.23 5.29
N ASN A 339 11.02 -8.19 5.65
CA ASN A 339 11.49 -7.34 6.75
C ASN A 339 11.59 -5.88 6.30
N ILE A 340 10.63 -5.06 6.74
CA ILE A 340 10.52 -3.65 6.38
C ILE A 340 10.86 -2.69 7.55
N VAL A 341 11.46 -3.20 8.64
CA VAL A 341 11.56 -2.51 9.95
C VAL A 341 12.33 -1.18 9.93
N ASN A 342 13.02 -0.83 8.85
CA ASN A 342 13.71 0.47 8.70
C ASN A 342 13.44 1.14 7.34
N LEU A 343 12.37 0.76 6.66
CA LEU A 343 12.05 1.28 5.34
C LEU A 343 11.02 2.41 5.42
N ASN A 344 11.29 3.50 4.71
CA ASN A 344 10.40 4.64 4.62
C ASN A 344 9.49 4.49 3.40
N PHE A 345 8.19 4.42 3.63
CA PHE A 345 7.18 4.38 2.58
C PHE A 345 6.12 5.47 2.76
N ASP A 346 5.64 5.99 1.64
CA ASP A 346 4.62 7.03 1.60
C ASP A 346 3.22 6.41 1.72
N ILE A 347 2.69 6.41 2.95
CA ILE A 347 1.36 5.85 3.27
C ILE A 347 0.25 6.57 2.51
N MET A 348 0.37 7.88 2.25
CA MET A 348 -0.65 8.61 1.53
C MET A 348 -0.72 8.18 0.06
N LYS A 349 0.45 7.94 -0.57
CA LYS A 349 0.48 7.38 -1.93
C LYS A 349 -0.04 5.96 -1.98
N LEU A 350 0.28 5.13 -0.98
CA LEU A 350 -0.30 3.79 -0.85
C LEU A 350 -1.83 3.86 -0.88
N TYR A 351 -2.42 4.70 -0.03
CA TYR A 351 -3.87 4.87 0.04
C TYR A 351 -4.46 5.33 -1.28
N SER A 352 -3.87 6.34 -1.93
CA SER A 352 -4.35 6.81 -3.23
C SER A 352 -4.29 5.73 -4.32
N ASN A 353 -3.28 4.85 -4.29
CA ASN A 353 -3.17 3.75 -5.25
C ASN A 353 -4.14 2.62 -4.94
N ILE A 354 -4.37 2.31 -3.66
CA ILE A 354 -5.41 1.35 -3.27
C ILE A 354 -6.79 1.85 -3.72
N GLU A 355 -7.11 3.14 -3.53
CA GLU A 355 -8.37 3.73 -4.02
C GLU A 355 -8.51 3.61 -5.54
N LYS A 356 -7.43 3.90 -6.28
CA LYS A 356 -7.42 3.76 -7.73
C LYS A 356 -7.70 2.30 -8.15
N ILE A 357 -6.97 1.34 -7.58
CA ILE A 357 -7.16 -0.09 -7.89
C ILE A 357 -8.55 -0.55 -7.46
N TRP A 358 -9.07 -0.05 -6.33
CA TRP A 358 -10.42 -0.36 -5.86
C TRP A 358 -11.50 0.06 -6.88
N LEU A 359 -11.34 1.23 -7.50
CA LEU A 359 -12.25 1.74 -8.53
C LEU A 359 -12.12 1.00 -9.86
N GLU A 360 -10.91 0.55 -10.22
CA GLU A 360 -10.62 -0.17 -11.47
C GLU A 360 -10.99 -1.66 -11.38
N ASP A 361 -10.56 -2.34 -10.33
CA ASP A 361 -10.77 -3.78 -10.10
C ASP A 361 -10.78 -4.13 -8.59
N LYS A 362 -11.97 -4.10 -8.00
CA LYS A 362 -12.23 -4.46 -6.60
C LYS A 362 -11.82 -5.91 -6.26
N ILE A 363 -11.78 -6.82 -7.24
CA ILE A 363 -11.46 -8.24 -7.01
C ILE A 363 -9.99 -8.39 -6.59
N VAL A 364 -9.10 -7.57 -7.15
CA VAL A 364 -7.68 -7.56 -6.78
C VAL A 364 -7.51 -7.21 -5.30
N ILE A 365 -8.21 -6.18 -4.82
CA ILE A 365 -8.17 -5.78 -3.40
C ILE A 365 -8.76 -6.86 -2.49
N GLN A 366 -9.88 -7.47 -2.89
CA GLN A 366 -10.46 -8.60 -2.16
C GLN A 366 -9.48 -9.79 -2.04
N LYS A 367 -8.78 -10.14 -3.14
CA LYS A 367 -7.76 -11.20 -3.17
C LYS A 367 -6.63 -10.90 -2.17
N ILE A 368 -6.09 -9.68 -2.22
CA ILE A 368 -5.02 -9.23 -1.32
C ILE A 368 -5.51 -9.29 0.13
N PHE A 369 -6.63 -8.64 0.43
CA PHE A 369 -7.20 -8.59 1.78
C PHE A 369 -7.38 -9.99 2.38
N LYS A 370 -8.04 -10.90 1.64
CA LYS A 370 -8.28 -12.27 2.08
C LYS A 370 -6.99 -13.04 2.34
N LYS A 371 -5.94 -12.81 1.56
CA LYS A 371 -4.64 -13.45 1.80
C LYS A 371 -3.95 -12.87 3.03
N LEU A 372 -4.00 -11.56 3.23
CA LEU A 372 -3.36 -10.90 4.37
C LEU A 372 -3.98 -11.32 5.71
N ILE A 373 -5.31 -11.37 5.83
CA ILE A 373 -5.96 -11.79 7.09
C ILE A 373 -5.66 -13.24 7.52
N ASN A 374 -5.17 -14.07 6.59
CA ASN A 374 -4.81 -15.46 6.86
C ASN A 374 -3.32 -15.65 7.15
N ASN A 375 -2.52 -14.57 7.17
CA ASN A 375 -1.09 -14.61 7.44
C ASN A 375 -0.71 -13.60 8.51
N ASN A 376 0.49 -13.73 9.07
CA ASN A 376 1.05 -12.69 9.92
C ASN A 376 1.46 -11.50 9.05
N THR A 377 0.88 -10.34 9.32
CA THR A 377 1.16 -9.10 8.59
C THR A 377 2.16 -8.22 9.34
N ASN A 378 3.02 -7.55 8.59
CA ASN A 378 3.83 -6.45 9.09
C ASN A 378 3.01 -5.14 9.13
N GLU A 379 3.64 -4.02 9.52
CA GLU A 379 2.96 -2.71 9.64
C GLU A 379 2.29 -2.28 8.33
N LEU A 380 2.92 -2.51 7.16
CA LEU A 380 2.33 -2.18 5.86
C LEU A 380 1.03 -2.97 5.61
N GLY A 381 1.03 -4.27 5.93
CA GLY A 381 -0.17 -5.09 5.83
C GLY A 381 -1.28 -4.62 6.77
N GLN A 382 -0.94 -4.14 7.97
CA GLN A 382 -1.91 -3.56 8.90
C GLN A 382 -2.49 -2.24 8.37
N TYR A 383 -1.66 -1.36 7.81
CA TYR A 383 -2.13 -0.12 7.17
C TYR A 383 -3.09 -0.41 6.00
N PHE A 384 -2.78 -1.41 5.17
CA PHE A 384 -3.65 -1.83 4.07
C PHE A 384 -5.01 -2.34 4.58
N ILE A 385 -5.01 -3.24 5.57
CA ILE A 385 -6.24 -3.81 6.15
C ILE A 385 -7.12 -2.71 6.76
N ASN A 386 -6.53 -1.80 7.55
CA ASN A 386 -7.24 -0.70 8.16
C ASN A 386 -7.83 0.25 7.11
N PHE A 387 -7.08 0.54 6.06
CA PHE A 387 -7.55 1.40 4.99
C PHE A 387 -8.71 0.74 4.21
N CYS A 388 -8.63 -0.56 3.91
CA CYS A 388 -9.74 -1.29 3.30
C CYS A 388 -11.03 -1.21 4.15
N ALA A 389 -10.91 -1.34 5.47
CA ALA A 389 -12.05 -1.20 6.38
C ALA A 389 -12.68 0.21 6.37
N SER A 390 -11.90 1.24 6.04
CA SER A 390 -12.39 2.62 5.88
C SER A 390 -13.10 2.88 4.55
N LEU A 391 -12.73 2.14 3.49
CA LEU A 391 -13.35 2.26 2.16
C LEU A 391 -14.70 1.53 2.06
N ILE A 392 -14.90 0.48 2.87
CA ILE A 392 -16.10 -0.34 2.82
C ILE A 392 -17.25 0.40 3.53
N THR A 393 -18.39 0.45 2.87
CA THR A 393 -19.66 0.89 3.47
C THR A 393 -20.49 -0.32 3.89
N PRO A 394 -21.46 -0.17 4.81
CA PRO A 394 -22.33 -1.29 5.23
C PRO A 394 -22.99 -2.02 4.06
N SER A 395 -23.42 -1.31 3.01
CA SER A 395 -24.03 -1.93 1.82
C SER A 395 -23.06 -2.70 0.93
N MET A 396 -21.76 -2.38 0.98
CA MET A 396 -20.73 -3.06 0.18
C MET A 396 -20.18 -4.31 0.87
N LEU A 397 -20.43 -4.46 2.18
CA LEU A 397 -19.86 -5.52 2.99
C LEU A 397 -20.19 -6.93 2.47
N PRO A 398 -21.45 -7.29 2.13
CA PRO A 398 -21.78 -8.65 1.69
C PRO A 398 -21.04 -9.05 0.41
N GLU A 399 -20.98 -8.15 -0.57
CA GLU A 399 -20.27 -8.38 -1.83
C GLU A 399 -18.76 -8.49 -1.61
N PHE A 400 -18.18 -7.71 -0.69
CA PHE A 400 -16.74 -7.73 -0.42
C PHE A 400 -16.30 -8.99 0.34
N THR A 401 -17.09 -9.42 1.32
CA THR A 401 -16.70 -10.52 2.22
C THR A 401 -17.30 -11.87 1.83
N ASN A 402 -18.28 -11.89 0.92
CA ASN A 402 -19.19 -13.03 0.72
C ASN A 402 -19.81 -13.53 2.04
N LEU A 403 -19.97 -12.62 3.01
CA LEU A 403 -20.41 -12.91 4.37
C LEU A 403 -19.57 -14.00 5.06
N ASP A 404 -18.27 -14.09 4.75
CA ASP A 404 -17.35 -14.91 5.53
C ASP A 404 -17.17 -14.35 6.95
N ILE A 405 -17.43 -15.19 7.95
CA ILE A 405 -17.46 -14.78 9.37
C ILE A 405 -16.13 -14.21 9.87
N ARG A 406 -14.99 -14.74 9.40
CA ARG A 406 -13.67 -14.26 9.82
C ARG A 406 -13.39 -12.88 9.23
N THR A 407 -13.69 -12.72 7.95
CA THR A 407 -13.50 -11.48 7.20
C THR A 407 -14.39 -10.36 7.78
N CYS A 408 -15.67 -10.64 8.02
CA CYS A 408 -16.59 -9.70 8.66
C CYS A 408 -16.14 -9.33 10.07
N ASN A 409 -15.71 -10.30 10.90
CA ASN A 409 -15.23 -10.05 12.25
C ASN A 409 -14.04 -9.06 12.26
N ILE A 410 -13.04 -9.27 11.41
CA ILE A 410 -11.88 -8.37 11.31
C ILE A 410 -12.31 -6.96 10.88
N LEU A 411 -13.12 -6.86 9.83
CA LEU A 411 -13.57 -5.56 9.31
C LEU A 411 -14.40 -4.79 10.34
N ILE A 412 -15.33 -5.45 11.04
CA ILE A 412 -16.20 -4.82 12.06
C ILE A 412 -15.40 -4.47 13.32
N SER A 413 -14.40 -5.27 13.68
CA SER A 413 -13.48 -4.97 14.78
C SER A 413 -12.68 -3.70 14.52
N ILE A 414 -12.41 -3.35 13.26
CA ILE A 414 -11.72 -2.12 12.86
C ILE A 414 -12.73 -0.98 12.69
N ASN A 415 -13.79 -1.19 11.91
CA ASN A 415 -14.85 -0.24 11.62
C ASN A 415 -16.22 -0.80 12.05
N TYR A 416 -16.62 -0.50 13.28
CA TYR A 416 -17.84 -1.04 13.88
C TYR A 416 -19.13 -0.51 13.22
N GLU A 417 -19.08 0.55 12.42
CA GLU A 417 -20.25 1.04 11.67
C GLU A 417 -20.71 0.04 10.61
N LEU A 418 -19.82 -0.85 10.17
CA LEU A 418 -20.15 -1.95 9.25
C LEU A 418 -21.20 -2.92 9.81
N ALA A 419 -21.40 -2.96 11.13
CA ALA A 419 -22.47 -3.72 11.77
C ALA A 419 -23.88 -3.21 11.43
N LEU A 420 -24.01 -2.02 10.80
CA LEU A 420 -25.27 -1.53 10.24
C LEU A 420 -25.72 -2.31 8.99
N CYS A 421 -24.88 -3.22 8.45
CA CYS A 421 -25.25 -4.05 7.32
C CYS A 421 -26.37 -5.03 7.69
N ILE A 422 -27.51 -4.92 7.01
CA ILE A 422 -28.71 -5.71 7.28
C ILE A 422 -28.44 -7.21 7.09
N ASP A 423 -27.71 -7.60 6.04
CA ASP A 423 -27.49 -9.01 5.69
C ASP A 423 -26.72 -9.81 6.76
N LEU A 424 -25.99 -9.14 7.66
CA LEU A 424 -25.34 -9.78 8.81
C LEU A 424 -26.36 -10.38 9.77
N TRP A 425 -27.52 -9.73 9.91
CA TRP A 425 -28.56 -10.08 10.86
C TRP A 425 -29.56 -11.11 10.30
N HIS A 426 -29.44 -11.46 9.02
CA HIS A 426 -30.10 -12.61 8.40
C HIS A 426 -29.28 -13.91 8.50
N GLN A 427 -28.04 -13.84 9.02
CA GLN A 427 -27.17 -15.01 9.15
C GLN A 427 -27.53 -15.87 10.38
N THR A 428 -26.81 -16.98 10.58
CA THR A 428 -27.01 -17.88 11.72
C THR A 428 -26.78 -17.20 13.06
N GLU A 429 -27.36 -17.76 14.13
CA GLU A 429 -27.15 -17.28 15.51
C GLU A 429 -25.67 -17.16 15.88
N GLU A 430 -24.85 -18.18 15.58
CA GLU A 430 -23.41 -18.13 15.84
C GLU A 430 -22.75 -16.94 15.13
N PHE A 431 -23.15 -16.66 13.89
CA PHE A 431 -22.61 -15.54 13.13
C PHE A 431 -22.93 -14.21 13.81
N GLN A 432 -24.20 -13.99 14.15
CA GLN A 432 -24.67 -12.74 14.77
C GLN A 432 -24.03 -12.51 16.14
N LEU A 433 -23.90 -13.58 16.95
CA LEU A 433 -23.23 -13.51 18.24
C LEU A 433 -21.75 -13.09 18.10
N ARG A 434 -21.03 -13.63 17.11
CA ARG A 434 -19.65 -13.19 16.84
C ARG A 434 -19.57 -11.73 16.40
N ILE A 435 -20.54 -11.24 15.64
CA ILE A 435 -20.58 -9.81 15.27
C ILE A 435 -20.78 -8.95 16.51
N ILE A 436 -21.69 -9.34 17.42
CA ILE A 436 -21.90 -8.63 18.69
C ILE A 436 -20.62 -8.63 19.53
N ASP A 437 -19.90 -9.74 19.59
CA ASP A 437 -18.62 -9.81 20.32
C ASP A 437 -17.59 -8.80 19.80
N CYS A 438 -17.57 -8.51 18.49
CA CYS A 438 -16.68 -7.49 17.92
C CYS A 438 -16.99 -6.06 18.40
N LEU A 439 -18.24 -5.82 18.80
CA LEU A 439 -18.72 -4.54 19.30
C LEU A 439 -18.42 -4.35 20.79
N LYS A 440 -18.11 -5.43 21.52
CA LYS A 440 -17.76 -5.35 22.95
C LYS A 440 -16.53 -4.46 23.13
N ASN A 441 -16.58 -3.59 24.14
CA ASN A 441 -15.53 -2.63 24.48
C ASN A 441 -15.29 -1.50 23.45
N LYS A 442 -16.15 -1.34 22.45
CA LYS A 442 -16.10 -0.19 21.53
C LYS A 442 -16.88 0.99 22.09
N GLU A 443 -16.34 2.21 21.93
CA GLU A 443 -17.04 3.44 22.29
C GLU A 443 -18.09 3.80 21.23
N ILE A 444 -19.26 3.15 21.32
CA ILE A 444 -20.35 3.37 20.38
C ILE A 444 -21.17 4.60 20.81
N SER A 445 -21.33 5.54 19.89
CA SER A 445 -22.14 6.75 20.11
C SER A 445 -23.61 6.39 20.39
N TYR A 446 -24.32 7.30 21.07
CA TYR A 446 -25.74 7.08 21.38
C TYR A 446 -26.55 6.87 20.09
N GLU A 447 -26.37 7.76 19.09
CA GLU A 447 -27.09 7.67 17.82
C GLU A 447 -26.83 6.33 17.11
N LEU A 448 -25.57 5.90 17.05
CA LEU A 448 -25.23 4.64 16.40
C LEU A 448 -25.79 3.44 17.16
N SER A 449 -25.76 3.46 18.50
CA SER A 449 -26.36 2.38 19.31
C SER A 449 -27.85 2.23 19.04
N VAL A 450 -28.60 3.33 18.92
CA VAL A 450 -30.03 3.31 18.60
C VAL A 450 -30.26 2.75 17.19
N LYS A 451 -29.44 3.15 16.20
CA LYS A 451 -29.53 2.60 14.84
C LYS A 451 -29.27 1.09 14.82
N LEU A 452 -28.21 0.63 15.48
CA LEU A 452 -27.85 -0.79 15.57
C LEU A 452 -28.96 -1.61 16.23
N ILE A 453 -29.47 -1.17 17.39
CA ILE A 453 -30.56 -1.86 18.09
C ILE A 453 -31.77 -2.01 17.16
N ASN A 454 -32.19 -0.94 16.47
CA ASN A 454 -33.33 -1.01 15.56
C ASN A 454 -33.07 -1.94 14.36
N ILE A 455 -31.87 -1.91 13.77
CA ILE A 455 -31.52 -2.80 12.65
C ILE A 455 -31.54 -4.26 13.09
N ILE A 456 -30.95 -4.57 14.25
CA ILE A 456 -30.93 -5.93 14.79
C ILE A 456 -32.34 -6.43 15.05
N LEU A 457 -33.18 -5.64 15.74
CA LEU A 457 -34.55 -6.03 16.07
C LEU A 457 -35.46 -6.18 14.84
N ASN A 458 -35.22 -5.40 13.79
CA ASN A 458 -36.02 -5.47 12.56
C ASN A 458 -35.65 -6.62 11.64
N ASN A 459 -34.42 -7.14 11.72
CA ASN A 459 -33.89 -8.07 10.72
C ASN A 459 -33.41 -9.41 11.31
N SER A 460 -33.23 -9.52 12.64
CA SER A 460 -32.83 -10.78 13.27
C SER A 460 -34.02 -11.61 13.70
N GLU A 461 -34.02 -12.89 13.34
CA GLU A 461 -34.95 -13.89 13.90
C GLU A 461 -34.44 -14.46 15.26
N VAL A 462 -33.20 -14.14 15.63
CA VAL A 462 -32.54 -14.63 16.85
C VAL A 462 -32.86 -13.72 18.03
N GLU A 463 -33.16 -14.30 19.19
CA GLU A 463 -33.49 -13.57 20.42
C GLU A 463 -32.22 -13.04 21.11
N LEU A 464 -31.69 -11.90 20.64
CA LEU A 464 -30.42 -11.31 21.08
C LEU A 464 -30.55 -10.30 22.24
N TYR A 465 -31.62 -10.38 23.05
CA TYR A 465 -31.96 -9.34 24.03
C TYR A 465 -30.93 -9.22 25.16
N ASP A 466 -30.47 -10.35 25.71
CA ASP A 466 -29.46 -10.37 26.77
C ASP A 466 -28.15 -9.77 26.23
N GLN A 467 -27.74 -10.12 25.01
CA GLN A 467 -26.51 -9.62 24.37
C GLN A 467 -26.60 -8.12 24.05
N LEU A 468 -27.74 -7.64 23.57
CA LEU A 468 -27.98 -6.21 23.36
C LEU A 468 -27.90 -5.42 24.67
N TYR A 469 -28.46 -5.97 25.75
CA TYR A 469 -28.40 -5.35 27.07
C TYR A 469 -26.98 -5.34 27.64
N GLU A 470 -26.23 -6.44 27.52
CA GLU A 470 -24.82 -6.50 27.91
C GLU A 470 -23.97 -5.46 27.13
N LEU A 471 -24.29 -5.24 25.86
CA LEU A 471 -23.53 -4.32 25.00
C LEU A 471 -23.88 -2.84 25.26
N PHE A 472 -25.17 -2.50 25.41
CA PHE A 472 -25.64 -1.12 25.42
C PHE A 472 -26.31 -0.67 26.73
N ASN A 473 -26.42 -1.55 27.72
CA ASN A 473 -27.05 -1.30 29.03
C ASN A 473 -28.42 -0.61 28.89
N ASN A 474 -28.65 0.49 29.61
CA ASN A 474 -29.90 1.23 29.60
C ASN A 474 -30.32 1.72 28.20
N ARG A 475 -29.39 1.91 27.27
CA ARG A 475 -29.74 2.30 25.89
C ARG A 475 -30.49 1.17 25.17
N ALA A 476 -30.10 -0.08 25.39
CA ALA A 476 -30.84 -1.24 24.90
C ALA A 476 -32.24 -1.31 25.52
N LEU A 477 -32.40 -1.03 26.82
CA LEU A 477 -33.72 -1.01 27.46
C LEU A 477 -34.68 -0.04 26.77
N HIS A 478 -34.24 1.19 26.48
CA HIS A 478 -35.09 2.17 25.78
C HIS A 478 -35.43 1.73 24.35
N GLY A 479 -34.48 1.13 23.63
CA GLY A 479 -34.72 0.61 22.27
C GLY A 479 -35.70 -0.56 22.26
N LEU A 480 -35.46 -1.56 23.12
CA LEU A 480 -36.33 -2.73 23.32
C LEU A 480 -37.73 -2.31 23.77
N PHE A 481 -37.83 -1.35 24.69
CA PHE A 481 -39.09 -0.75 25.12
C PHE A 481 -39.84 -0.13 23.94
N GLY A 482 -39.19 0.76 23.19
CA GLY A 482 -39.81 1.42 22.03
C GLY A 482 -40.31 0.40 21.00
N TRP A 483 -39.57 -0.69 20.81
CA TRP A 483 -39.94 -1.77 19.90
C TRP A 483 -41.09 -2.64 20.44
N SER A 484 -41.13 -2.91 21.75
CA SER A 484 -42.22 -3.66 22.41
C SER A 484 -43.60 -3.00 22.25
N ILE A 485 -43.62 -1.70 21.95
CA ILE A 485 -44.82 -0.88 21.77
C ILE A 485 -45.15 -0.68 20.27
N LYS A 486 -44.16 -0.75 19.37
CA LYS A 486 -44.36 -0.59 17.91
C LYS A 486 -45.01 -1.82 17.26
N THR A 487 -45.80 -1.58 16.21
CA THR A 487 -46.80 -2.47 15.57
C THR A 487 -46.24 -3.69 14.83
N ASP A 488 -46.26 -4.87 15.47
CA ASP A 488 -46.72 -6.18 14.91
C ASP A 488 -46.82 -7.28 16.01
N TYR A 489 -47.75 -8.24 15.91
CA TYR A 489 -48.28 -9.02 17.07
C TYR A 489 -47.31 -10.07 17.67
N ASN A 490 -46.52 -10.80 16.87
CA ASN A 490 -45.79 -12.00 17.36
C ASN A 490 -44.45 -11.71 18.06
N ASN A 491 -43.61 -10.81 17.53
CA ASN A 491 -42.32 -10.51 18.16
C ASN A 491 -42.46 -9.66 19.45
N LYS A 492 -43.60 -9.00 19.65
CA LYS A 492 -43.92 -8.24 20.87
C LYS A 492 -43.88 -9.08 22.13
N GLN A 493 -44.52 -10.25 22.13
CA GLN A 493 -44.72 -11.02 23.36
C GLN A 493 -43.39 -11.48 23.97
N LYS A 494 -42.42 -11.85 23.13
CA LYS A 494 -41.08 -12.27 23.56
C LYS A 494 -40.30 -11.15 24.23
N ILE A 495 -40.26 -9.96 23.62
CA ILE A 495 -39.58 -8.78 24.19
C ILE A 495 -40.28 -8.32 25.48
N LYS A 496 -41.63 -8.25 25.47
CA LYS A 496 -42.42 -7.91 26.67
C LYS A 496 -42.11 -8.90 27.80
N PHE A 497 -42.05 -10.20 27.50
CA PHE A 497 -41.72 -11.24 28.47
C PHE A 497 -40.31 -11.08 29.04
N TRP A 498 -39.32 -10.88 28.18
CA TRP A 498 -37.94 -10.68 28.60
C TRP A 498 -37.79 -9.45 29.48
N LEU A 499 -38.35 -8.29 29.07
CA LEU A 499 -38.33 -7.05 29.84
C LEU A 499 -38.98 -7.22 31.22
N CYS A 500 -40.17 -7.84 31.29
CA CYS A 500 -40.83 -8.12 32.56
C CYS A 500 -40.01 -9.04 33.48
N LYS A 501 -39.38 -10.07 32.92
CA LYS A 501 -38.66 -11.08 33.70
C LYS A 501 -37.32 -10.59 34.22
N LYS A 502 -36.59 -9.81 33.42
CA LYS A 502 -35.22 -9.38 33.72
C LYS A 502 -35.16 -7.97 34.30
N HIS A 503 -36.02 -7.06 33.83
CA HIS A 503 -36.01 -5.64 34.17
C HIS A 503 -37.41 -5.11 34.54
N PRO A 504 -38.09 -5.74 35.51
CA PRO A 504 -39.47 -5.39 35.86
C PRO A 504 -39.62 -3.95 36.34
N TYR A 505 -38.61 -3.44 37.05
CA TYR A 505 -38.63 -2.08 37.60
C TYR A 505 -38.65 -1.03 36.49
N GLU A 506 -37.63 -1.07 35.64
CA GLU A 506 -37.42 -0.15 34.54
C GLU A 506 -38.58 -0.21 33.55
N TYR A 507 -39.08 -1.41 33.25
CA TYR A 507 -40.12 -1.57 32.25
C TYR A 507 -41.48 -1.01 32.71
N ILE A 508 -41.93 -1.29 33.93
CA ILE A 508 -43.17 -0.68 34.48
C ILE A 508 -43.02 0.83 34.58
N LYS A 509 -41.84 1.33 34.99
CA LYS A 509 -41.58 2.76 35.07
C LYS A 509 -41.74 3.42 33.70
N LEU A 510 -41.13 2.86 32.65
CA LEU A 510 -41.23 3.36 31.28
C LEU A 510 -42.68 3.32 30.76
N LEU A 511 -43.43 2.24 31.03
CA LEU A 511 -44.85 2.16 30.66
C LEU A 511 -45.68 3.23 31.37
N SER A 512 -45.42 3.47 32.66
CA SER A 512 -46.10 4.51 33.43
C SER A 512 -45.77 5.91 32.95
N GLU A 513 -44.51 6.20 32.60
CA GLU A 513 -44.07 7.48 32.05
C GLU A 513 -44.67 7.72 30.66
N ALA A 514 -44.80 6.67 29.85
CA ALA A 514 -45.44 6.71 28.54
C ALA A 514 -46.99 6.71 28.60
N GLN A 515 -47.60 6.57 29.78
CA GLN A 515 -49.04 6.45 29.98
C GLN A 515 -49.68 5.33 29.14
N ILE A 516 -48.99 4.20 29.02
CA ILE A 516 -49.48 3.03 28.27
C ILE A 516 -50.11 2.05 29.27
N PRO A 517 -51.41 1.72 29.13
CA PRO A 517 -52.08 0.82 30.07
C PRO A 517 -51.64 -0.62 29.88
N PHE A 518 -51.66 -1.41 30.96
CA PHE A 518 -51.42 -2.85 30.87
C PHE A 518 -52.62 -3.53 30.22
N ASP A 519 -52.41 -4.13 29.05
CA ASP A 519 -53.40 -5.04 28.46
C ASP A 519 -53.63 -6.27 29.38
N PRO A 520 -54.79 -6.93 29.34
CA PRO A 520 -55.11 -8.03 30.26
C PRO A 520 -54.09 -9.17 30.24
N GLU A 521 -53.59 -9.56 29.05
CA GLU A 521 -52.57 -10.62 28.91
C GLU A 521 -51.26 -10.19 29.59
N PHE A 522 -50.85 -8.94 29.38
CA PHE A 522 -49.66 -8.37 29.98
C PHE A 522 -49.77 -8.21 31.50
N LEU A 523 -50.95 -7.82 32.01
CA LEU A 523 -51.20 -7.75 33.44
C LEU A 523 -51.04 -9.13 34.09
N LEU A 524 -51.53 -10.18 33.45
CA LEU A 524 -51.38 -11.55 33.93
C LEU A 524 -49.94 -12.03 33.89
N LEU A 525 -49.21 -11.65 32.83
CA LEU A 525 -47.77 -11.88 32.76
C LEU A 525 -47.04 -11.20 33.93
N LEU A 526 -47.33 -9.93 34.22
CA LEU A 526 -46.77 -9.22 35.37
C LEU A 526 -47.09 -9.93 36.69
N ILE A 527 -48.35 -10.33 36.89
CA ILE A 527 -48.78 -11.08 38.07
C ILE A 527 -48.02 -12.41 38.22
N SER A 528 -47.67 -13.05 37.10
CA SER A 528 -46.94 -14.33 37.10
C SER A 528 -45.45 -14.20 37.44
N VAL A 529 -44.86 -13.02 37.21
CA VAL A 529 -43.41 -12.79 37.34
C VAL A 529 -43.07 -12.01 38.62
N LEU A 530 -43.93 -11.08 39.01
CA LEU A 530 -43.68 -10.17 40.13
C LEU A 530 -44.15 -10.76 41.45
N ASP A 531 -43.38 -10.46 42.50
CA ASP A 531 -43.81 -10.70 43.87
C ASP A 531 -44.51 -9.43 44.43
N PRO A 532 -45.83 -9.47 44.72
CA PRO A 532 -46.57 -8.32 45.23
C PRO A 532 -46.11 -7.87 46.63
N TYR A 533 -45.32 -8.68 47.34
CA TYR A 533 -44.73 -8.33 48.63
C TYR A 533 -43.32 -7.74 48.52
N SER A 534 -42.73 -7.72 47.32
CA SER A 534 -41.37 -7.22 47.12
C SER A 534 -41.30 -5.70 47.30
N LYS A 535 -40.18 -5.22 47.87
CA LYS A 535 -39.93 -3.77 48.01
C LYS A 535 -40.01 -3.05 46.66
N THR A 536 -39.53 -3.68 45.59
CA THR A 536 -39.56 -3.14 44.22
C THR A 536 -40.98 -2.86 43.74
N VAL A 537 -41.92 -3.79 43.95
CA VAL A 537 -43.32 -3.62 43.54
C VAL A 537 -44.02 -2.53 44.36
N LEU A 538 -43.77 -2.50 45.68
CA LEU A 538 -44.37 -1.51 46.58
C LEU A 538 -43.86 -0.09 46.30
N GLN A 539 -42.63 0.07 45.78
CA GLN A 539 -42.04 1.37 45.44
C GLN A 539 -42.69 2.07 44.24
N PHE A 540 -43.39 1.35 43.37
CA PHE A 540 -44.09 1.98 42.23
C PHE A 540 -45.26 2.88 42.64
N GLY A 541 -45.75 2.72 43.87
CA GLY A 541 -46.97 3.38 44.33
C GLY A 541 -48.20 2.95 43.53
N LYS A 542 -49.29 3.69 43.66
CA LYS A 542 -50.59 3.32 43.07
C LYS A 542 -50.74 3.64 41.59
N LYS A 543 -50.00 4.62 41.05
CA LYS A 543 -50.24 5.20 39.73
C LYS A 543 -50.27 4.19 38.56
N PRO A 544 -49.23 3.35 38.34
CA PRO A 544 -49.24 2.41 37.21
C PRO A 544 -50.36 1.36 37.32
N TRP A 545 -50.71 1.00 38.56
CA TRP A 545 -51.72 0.00 38.87
C TRP A 545 -53.15 0.53 38.67
N GLU A 546 -53.46 1.70 39.24
CA GLU A 546 -54.77 2.34 39.07
C GLU A 546 -55.04 2.66 37.60
N PHE A 547 -54.04 3.22 36.91
CA PHE A 547 -54.18 3.58 35.50
C PHE A 547 -54.57 2.36 34.66
N SER A 548 -53.90 1.22 34.87
CA SER A 548 -54.15 0.00 34.11
C SER A 548 -55.45 -0.70 34.52
N LEU A 549 -55.74 -0.81 35.83
CA LEU A 549 -56.96 -1.43 36.32
C LEU A 549 -58.22 -0.68 35.88
N ASN A 550 -58.17 0.64 35.76
CA ASN A 550 -59.28 1.45 35.27
C ASN A 550 -59.59 1.23 33.78
N GLN A 551 -58.66 0.63 33.00
CA GLN A 551 -58.92 0.28 31.59
C GLN A 551 -59.56 -1.11 31.43
N ILE A 552 -59.63 -1.90 32.50
CA ILE A 552 -60.17 -3.25 32.46
C ILE A 552 -61.56 -3.22 33.09
N ASP A 553 -62.57 -3.73 32.37
CA ASP A 553 -63.86 -4.00 33.02
C ASP A 553 -63.73 -5.22 33.93
N LEU A 554 -63.45 -4.94 35.20
CA LEU A 554 -63.29 -5.95 36.25
C LEU A 554 -64.55 -6.80 36.46
N ASN A 555 -65.73 -6.37 35.99
CA ASN A 555 -66.95 -7.15 36.09
C ASN A 555 -67.08 -8.20 34.98
N GLU A 556 -66.54 -7.94 33.79
CA GLU A 556 -66.70 -8.78 32.60
C GLU A 556 -65.60 -9.85 32.43
N ILE A 557 -64.50 -9.77 33.19
CA ILE A 557 -63.43 -10.78 33.15
C ILE A 557 -63.80 -12.10 33.86
N GLU A 558 -63.24 -13.22 33.39
CA GLU A 558 -63.46 -14.55 33.98
C GLU A 558 -63.00 -14.67 35.44
N ASP A 559 -63.64 -15.54 36.23
CA ASP A 559 -63.35 -15.71 37.67
C ASP A 559 -61.89 -16.09 37.94
N TYR A 560 -61.28 -16.84 37.02
CA TYR A 560 -59.85 -17.20 37.09
C TYR A 560 -58.95 -15.94 37.11
N TYR A 561 -59.20 -14.99 36.21
CA TYR A 561 -58.42 -13.75 36.13
C TYR A 561 -58.73 -12.81 37.29
N LYS A 562 -59.99 -12.72 37.73
CA LYS A 562 -60.40 -11.98 38.93
C LYS A 562 -59.61 -12.45 40.16
N SER A 563 -59.53 -13.76 40.34
CA SER A 563 -58.77 -14.38 41.43
C SER A 563 -57.29 -14.00 41.38
N LYS A 564 -56.64 -14.08 40.21
CA LYS A 564 -55.22 -13.70 40.04
C LYS A 564 -54.97 -12.23 40.35
N ILE A 565 -55.80 -11.33 39.82
CA ILE A 565 -55.73 -9.89 40.08
C ILE A 565 -55.89 -9.61 41.57
N VAL A 566 -56.90 -10.19 42.21
CA VAL A 566 -57.17 -9.96 43.64
C VAL A 566 -56.02 -10.44 44.53
N HIS A 567 -55.49 -11.63 44.27
CA HIS A 567 -54.35 -12.15 45.03
C HIS A 567 -53.10 -11.28 44.89
N PHE A 568 -52.89 -10.65 43.73
CA PHE A 568 -51.75 -9.79 43.49
C PHE A 568 -51.92 -8.37 44.07
N PHE A 569 -53.07 -7.74 43.89
CA PHE A 569 -53.28 -6.35 44.29
C PHE A 569 -53.70 -6.17 45.75
N LEU A 570 -54.32 -7.18 46.38
CA LEU A 570 -54.72 -7.06 47.78
C LEU A 570 -53.52 -6.79 48.72
N PRO A 571 -52.38 -7.48 48.61
CA PRO A 571 -51.17 -7.14 49.36
C PRO A 571 -50.66 -5.73 49.05
N ILE A 572 -50.63 -5.34 47.77
CA ILE A 572 -50.13 -4.01 47.35
C ILE A 572 -50.97 -2.90 48.01
N ILE A 573 -52.30 -3.00 47.99
CA ILE A 573 -53.20 -2.04 48.65
C ILE A 573 -52.97 -1.97 50.16
N LEU A 574 -52.71 -3.11 50.80
CA LEU A 574 -52.51 -3.20 52.24
C LEU A 574 -51.11 -2.81 52.70
N LEU A 575 -50.10 -2.89 51.84
CA LEU A 575 -48.70 -2.71 52.21
C LEU A 575 -48.12 -1.38 51.72
N THR A 576 -48.63 -0.81 50.63
CA THR A 576 -48.21 0.51 50.14
C THR A 576 -48.79 1.64 51.00
N ASP A 577 -48.10 2.77 51.10
CA ASP A 577 -48.60 3.97 51.81
C ASP A 577 -49.64 4.75 50.99
N ASP A 578 -49.77 4.42 49.71
CA ASP A 578 -50.66 5.08 48.78
C ASP A 578 -52.13 4.63 48.95
N LYS A 579 -53.05 5.60 48.85
CA LYS A 579 -54.50 5.32 48.78
C LYS A 579 -54.98 5.13 47.34
N PHE A 580 -55.19 3.88 46.96
CA PHE A 580 -55.96 3.44 45.79
C PHE A 580 -57.42 3.97 45.78
N SER A 581 -58.02 4.05 44.59
CA SER A 581 -59.41 4.48 44.37
C SER A 581 -60.40 3.55 45.08
N VAL A 582 -61.49 4.15 45.58
CA VAL A 582 -62.50 3.41 46.35
C VAL A 582 -63.13 2.30 45.50
N ASP A 583 -63.30 2.52 44.20
CA ASP A 583 -63.91 1.52 43.30
C ASP A 583 -63.03 0.28 43.14
N ILE A 584 -61.72 0.46 42.90
CA ILE A 584 -60.75 -0.65 42.80
C ILE A 584 -60.68 -1.41 44.13
N VAL A 585 -60.58 -0.70 45.25
CA VAL A 585 -60.49 -1.32 46.59
C VAL A 585 -61.77 -2.05 46.94
N ASN A 586 -62.94 -1.50 46.62
CA ASN A 586 -64.23 -2.12 46.85
C ASN A 586 -64.38 -3.42 46.07
N PHE A 587 -63.97 -3.44 44.80
CA PHE A 587 -63.94 -4.65 43.98
C PHE A 587 -63.03 -5.73 44.59
N ILE A 588 -61.77 -5.38 44.84
CA ILE A 588 -60.75 -6.31 45.35
C ILE A 588 -61.15 -6.84 46.73
N PHE A 589 -61.61 -5.97 47.62
CA PHE A 589 -62.05 -6.35 48.95
C PHE A 589 -63.29 -7.24 48.91
N LYS A 590 -64.34 -6.88 48.17
CA LYS A 590 -65.57 -7.70 48.09
C LYS A 590 -65.27 -9.09 47.55
N TYR A 591 -64.43 -9.17 46.52
CA TYR A 591 -64.04 -10.47 45.95
C TYR A 591 -63.28 -11.32 46.97
N ALA A 592 -62.23 -10.77 47.59
CA ALA A 592 -61.44 -11.46 48.61
C ALA A 592 -62.30 -11.86 49.82
N TYR A 593 -63.14 -10.96 50.32
CA TYR A 593 -64.04 -11.19 51.45
C TYR A 593 -65.03 -12.32 51.14
N ASN A 594 -65.65 -12.32 49.96
CA ASN A 594 -66.59 -13.36 49.56
C ASN A 594 -65.91 -14.73 49.45
N LYS A 595 -64.70 -14.80 48.89
CA LYS A 595 -63.91 -16.04 48.83
C LYS A 595 -63.50 -16.51 50.23
N LEU A 596 -63.10 -15.62 51.13
CA LEU A 596 -62.80 -15.97 52.53
C LEU A 596 -64.03 -16.46 53.29
N TYR A 597 -65.17 -15.78 53.12
CA TYR A 597 -66.44 -16.16 53.75
C TYR A 597 -66.90 -17.56 53.30
N LYS A 598 -66.72 -17.90 52.03
CA LYS A 598 -67.01 -19.23 51.47
C LYS A 598 -65.91 -20.27 51.71
N GLN A 599 -64.81 -19.91 52.36
CA GLN A 599 -63.63 -20.76 52.55
C GLN A 599 -62.96 -21.22 51.23
N GLU A 600 -63.15 -20.46 50.15
CA GLU A 600 -62.60 -20.72 48.81
C GLU A 600 -61.32 -19.89 48.51
N PHE A 601 -60.85 -19.09 49.46
CA PHE A 601 -59.64 -18.29 49.28
C PHE A 601 -58.40 -19.19 49.35
N ASP A 602 -57.43 -18.95 48.46
CA ASP A 602 -56.23 -19.79 48.36
C ASP A 602 -55.41 -19.77 49.67
N ASN A 603 -55.17 -20.94 50.25
CA ASN A 603 -54.49 -21.05 51.55
C ASN A 603 -53.01 -20.63 51.49
N VAL A 604 -52.34 -20.81 50.35
CA VAL A 604 -50.94 -20.41 50.16
C VAL A 604 -50.86 -18.88 50.10
N GLN A 605 -51.76 -18.24 49.37
CA GLN A 605 -51.85 -16.77 49.31
C GLN A 605 -52.26 -16.19 50.67
N TRP A 606 -53.18 -16.84 51.38
CA TRP A 606 -53.57 -16.43 52.73
C TRP A 606 -52.39 -16.47 53.70
N ALA A 607 -51.62 -17.56 53.73
CA ALA A 607 -50.46 -17.70 54.61
C ALA A 607 -49.40 -16.61 54.37
N LYS A 608 -49.25 -16.12 53.14
CA LYS A 608 -48.38 -14.98 52.81
C LYS A 608 -48.93 -13.64 53.29
N LEU A 609 -50.24 -13.43 53.21
CA LEU A 609 -50.90 -12.18 53.59
C LEU A 609 -51.05 -12.05 55.12
N GLU A 610 -51.34 -13.15 55.79
CA GLU A 610 -51.70 -13.22 57.20
C GLU A 610 -50.74 -12.50 58.15
N PRO A 611 -49.40 -12.59 58.01
CA PRO A 611 -48.44 -11.92 58.90
C PRO A 611 -48.57 -10.39 58.89
N PHE A 612 -49.10 -9.82 57.82
CA PHE A 612 -49.26 -8.37 57.64
C PHE A 612 -50.61 -7.85 58.15
N LEU A 613 -51.54 -8.74 58.50
CA LEU A 613 -52.86 -8.37 59.00
C LEU A 613 -52.83 -8.19 60.53
N PRO A 614 -53.65 -7.28 61.09
CA PRO A 614 -53.74 -7.08 62.53
C PRO A 614 -54.04 -8.39 63.27
N GLN A 615 -53.31 -8.63 64.36
CA GLN A 615 -53.64 -9.71 65.29
C GLN A 615 -54.89 -9.35 66.10
N LEU A 616 -55.78 -10.32 66.25
CA LEU A 616 -56.95 -10.18 67.11
C LEU A 616 -56.72 -10.93 68.42
N THR A 617 -57.64 -10.75 69.37
CA THR A 617 -57.68 -11.60 70.56
C THR A 617 -57.70 -13.07 70.15
N TRP A 618 -57.09 -13.94 70.96
CA TRP A 618 -56.89 -15.37 70.63
C TRP A 618 -58.17 -16.07 70.12
N TYR A 619 -59.33 -15.76 70.71
CA TYR A 619 -60.63 -16.32 70.36
C TYR A 619 -61.29 -15.73 69.08
N ASN A 620 -60.74 -14.64 68.54
CA ASN A 620 -61.19 -14.01 67.29
C ASN A 620 -60.17 -14.14 66.16
N ASN A 621 -58.94 -14.60 66.44
CA ASN A 621 -57.86 -14.58 65.46
C ASN A 621 -58.08 -15.54 64.27
N TRP A 622 -58.99 -16.51 64.44
CA TRP A 622 -59.45 -17.42 63.38
C TRP A 622 -60.31 -16.71 62.31
N ASP A 623 -60.93 -15.57 62.63
CA ASP A 623 -61.84 -14.86 61.73
C ASP A 623 -61.06 -14.03 60.68
N LYS A 624 -60.75 -14.70 59.56
CA LYS A 624 -60.02 -14.13 58.42
C LYS A 624 -60.69 -12.87 57.86
N CYS A 625 -62.02 -12.88 57.74
CA CYS A 625 -62.82 -11.76 57.23
C CYS A 625 -62.71 -10.51 58.12
N LYS A 626 -62.77 -10.71 59.45
CA LYS A 626 -62.63 -9.62 60.44
C LYS A 626 -61.22 -9.03 60.47
N ARG A 627 -60.19 -9.86 60.27
CA ARG A 627 -58.79 -9.40 60.14
C ARG A 627 -58.60 -8.54 58.90
N LEU A 628 -59.13 -8.98 57.76
CA LEU A 628 -59.06 -8.22 56.51
C LEU A 628 -59.79 -6.87 56.61
N LYS A 629 -61.01 -6.86 57.18
CA LYS A 629 -61.79 -5.63 57.39
C LYS A 629 -61.06 -4.62 58.29
N LYS A 630 -60.41 -5.10 59.36
CA LYS A 630 -59.61 -4.24 60.25
C LYS A 630 -58.36 -3.69 59.57
N ALA A 631 -57.70 -4.47 58.72
CA ALA A 631 -56.53 -4.03 57.97
C ALA A 631 -56.87 -2.88 57.00
N LEU A 632 -57.96 -3.02 56.22
CA LEU A 632 -58.42 -1.94 55.33
C LEU A 632 -58.88 -0.70 56.10
N LYS A 633 -59.60 -0.88 57.21
CA LYS A 633 -59.99 0.24 58.09
C LYS A 633 -58.76 0.98 58.62
N ALA A 634 -57.68 0.27 58.95
CA ALA A 634 -56.42 0.90 59.39
C ALA A 634 -55.73 1.69 58.26
N LYS A 635 -55.89 1.29 56.99
CA LYS A 635 -55.48 2.06 55.81
C LYS A 635 -56.42 3.25 55.48
N GLY A 636 -57.54 3.38 56.20
CA GLY A 636 -58.48 4.48 56.05
C GLY A 636 -59.43 4.33 54.87
N TYR A 637 -59.87 3.09 54.62
CA TYR A 637 -60.99 2.70 53.75
C TYR A 637 -62.25 2.33 54.55
#